data_AF-A0A2M9A7R6-F1
#
_entry.id   AF-A0A2M9A7R6-F1
#
_cell.length_a   1.000
_cell.length_b   1.000
_cell.length_c   1.000
_cell.angle_alpha   90.00
_cell.angle_beta   90.00
_cell.angle_gamma   90.00
#
_symmetry.space_group_name_H-M   'P 1'
#
loop_
_entity.id
_entity.type
_entity.pdbx_description
1 polymer ?
#
loop_
_entity_poly.entity_id
_entity_poly.type
_entity_poly.pdbx_seq_one_letter_code
_entity_poly.pdbx_strand_id
1 'polypeptide(L)'
;MSKKNKNKNKYQPSTPQRREPISAADVKSIFSPVKTTVESAPVVSSPDGTSPEIKVSKDSILDKIKKIIPLENKLSDEEKETLNALQTELNNLIDLYKIAKKDCDNAKTDYDSKIAELGKTANEQEAKDGELKGREDKVKEREDEVTERERKAKENENEIADREGKAQIKEDANKKEDERLEGLKAQIKQREAEADAGFIANETKWKNEITEKLNKDLESTRNSLQKQSEDYKNKLASLSKEQEKCILEKTEYENRKKAFDEIREDIQRDYENRLTQKKEAFENQIKDLNEENKNLQKQLKSYKDIKSQLDGMSAEEAKELINNLRNKNATLKLELNSAWSPEHQQEMEDALQSFKDQCESAIAEKNALSKQVMDYRRKIVDTEGLIALNKTLETHNAALKEAQNQLRKELDELTAKDQNKDIFAEFKNIDSRCNREYISFTQNSGDLKEFVNAVGYQLTQYQPHLFYTPETLQLFVGGLAMSRLILLQGISGTGKTKLAQAFASIVGDNSDGSKSEKDNGSCSCIIPVQAGWRDNQDLLGYYNAFEKKFYEKTFSKGLYTASTPQFKNRLFFLILDEMNLSHPEQYFADFISAMEQANSSIFDPLTVELLSGMPKETMESDRWPKYLQNEKIIVPPNVWFIGTANHDETTMEFADKTYDRAHVMVMERNTQKPSYQKVRQGAAHWSAEDLRNAFVEAQESDEGEQQAAWVTEKMHSLKDVLKSEFDVSFGNRLERQIRNFVPVVCATGGSKELALDHLLATKIVRKGKITGLFGVQDDSLVKLKEEIQKNIKLDDNSATIRLIDQDIAAKERVA
;
A
#
# COMPACT_ATOMS: atom_id res chain seq x y z
N MET A 1 45.96 -18.87 -37.64
CA MET A 1 45.74 -19.54 -38.93
C MET A 1 45.68 -18.47 -40.03
N SER A 2 46.35 -18.75 -41.16
CA SER A 2 46.28 -18.15 -42.53
C SER A 2 46.07 -16.64 -42.73
N LYS A 3 47.04 -15.85 -43.22
CA LYS A 3 47.60 -15.70 -44.60
C LYS A 3 46.59 -15.28 -45.70
N LYS A 4 46.75 -14.04 -46.21
CA LYS A 4 46.96 -13.64 -47.64
C LYS A 4 46.83 -12.10 -47.76
N ASN A 5 47.87 -11.27 -47.90
CA ASN A 5 48.89 -11.05 -48.95
C ASN A 5 48.36 -10.43 -50.28
N LYS A 6 48.64 -9.13 -50.53
CA LYS A 6 49.45 -8.57 -51.64
C LYS A 6 49.20 -7.05 -51.81
N ASN A 7 50.15 -6.15 -51.52
CA ASN A 7 51.35 -5.72 -52.30
C ASN A 7 51.06 -4.62 -53.36
N LYS A 8 51.57 -3.39 -53.14
CA LYS A 8 52.62 -2.77 -53.98
C LYS A 8 53.13 -1.42 -53.43
N ASN A 9 54.40 -1.45 -53.01
CA ASN A 9 55.39 -0.37 -53.00
C ASN A 9 55.34 0.52 -54.26
N LYS A 10 55.70 1.81 -54.20
CA LYS A 10 57.10 2.31 -54.18
C LYS A 10 57.20 3.86 -54.30
N TYR A 11 58.30 4.39 -53.73
CA TYR A 11 58.94 5.71 -53.95
C TYR A 11 58.62 6.92 -53.04
N GLN A 12 59.49 7.10 -52.03
CA GLN A 12 60.06 8.37 -51.55
C GLN A 12 60.88 9.07 -52.68
N PRO A 13 61.21 10.39 -52.65
CA PRO A 13 61.86 11.05 -51.50
C PRO A 13 61.65 12.57 -51.26
N SER A 14 62.12 13.00 -50.08
CA SER A 14 62.82 14.27 -49.75
C SER A 14 62.12 15.65 -49.92
N THR A 15 61.92 16.30 -48.76
CA THR A 15 61.94 17.76 -48.50
C THR A 15 63.12 18.46 -49.20
N PRO A 16 63.06 19.78 -49.56
CA PRO A 16 63.01 20.86 -48.55
C PRO A 16 62.33 22.20 -48.94
N GLN A 17 62.11 23.04 -47.91
CA GLN A 17 62.02 24.52 -47.90
C GLN A 17 60.81 25.24 -48.54
N ARG A 18 59.90 25.72 -47.67
CA ARG A 18 59.01 26.87 -47.92
C ARG A 18 59.85 28.13 -48.13
N ARG A 19 59.68 28.80 -49.27
CA ARG A 19 60.09 30.21 -49.47
C ARG A 19 58.95 31.11 -49.00
N GLU A 20 59.31 32.16 -48.27
CA GLU A 20 58.43 33.23 -47.80
C GLU A 20 57.82 34.00 -48.98
N PRO A 21 56.56 34.48 -48.89
CA PRO A 21 56.01 35.39 -49.88
C PRO A 21 56.57 36.80 -49.70
N ILE A 22 56.94 37.38 -50.85
CA ILE A 22 57.63 38.65 -51.05
C ILE A 22 56.75 39.83 -50.57
N SER A 23 57.40 40.79 -49.90
CA SER A 23 56.84 42.04 -49.41
C SER A 23 56.42 42.99 -50.55
N ALA A 24 55.36 43.77 -50.32
CA ALA A 24 54.78 44.77 -51.23
C ALA A 24 55.71 45.97 -51.57
N ALA A 25 57.00 45.88 -51.24
CA ALA A 25 58.04 46.86 -51.59
C ALA A 25 58.69 46.61 -52.96
N ASP A 26 58.55 45.41 -53.56
CA ASP A 26 59.27 45.02 -54.79
C ASP A 26 58.49 45.19 -56.11
N VAL A 27 57.24 45.70 -56.08
CA VAL A 27 56.45 45.97 -57.31
C VAL A 27 56.49 47.46 -57.71
N LYS A 28 57.05 48.34 -56.86
CA LYS A 28 57.17 49.79 -57.12
C LYS A 28 58.43 50.22 -57.89
N SER A 29 59.21 49.28 -58.45
CA SER A 29 60.45 49.59 -59.19
C SER A 29 60.40 49.32 -60.70
N ILE A 30 59.25 48.96 -61.29
CA ILE A 30 59.16 48.61 -62.72
C ILE A 30 58.59 49.73 -63.61
N PHE A 31 58.05 50.83 -63.06
CA PHE A 31 57.62 51.97 -63.89
C PHE A 31 57.99 53.32 -63.27
N SER A 32 59.19 53.79 -63.59
CA SER A 32 59.51 55.20 -63.86
C SER A 32 60.85 55.24 -64.61
N PRO A 33 61.22 56.26 -65.41
CA PRO A 33 60.53 57.53 -65.66
C PRO A 33 60.54 58.00 -67.15
N VAL A 34 59.45 58.55 -67.67
CA VAL A 34 59.50 59.71 -68.60
C VAL A 34 58.22 60.53 -68.40
N LYS A 35 58.25 61.51 -67.50
CA LYS A 35 57.42 62.72 -67.57
C LYS A 35 58.02 63.77 -66.64
N THR A 36 59.06 64.42 -67.14
CA THR A 36 59.38 65.80 -66.78
C THR A 36 58.77 66.70 -67.84
N THR A 37 58.43 67.92 -67.41
CA THR A 37 57.89 69.05 -68.19
C THR A 37 56.46 68.95 -68.68
N VAL A 38 55.48 69.19 -67.79
CA VAL A 38 54.46 70.22 -68.01
C VAL A 38 54.06 70.74 -66.62
N GLU A 39 54.56 71.91 -66.22
CA GLU A 39 53.87 72.84 -65.32
C GLU A 39 54.61 74.19 -65.34
N SER A 40 54.28 74.99 -66.35
CA SER A 40 54.53 76.43 -66.37
C SER A 40 53.62 77.09 -67.40
N ALA A 41 52.33 77.18 -67.08
CA ALA A 41 51.46 78.17 -67.70
C ALA A 41 51.27 79.32 -66.69
N PRO A 42 51.76 80.54 -66.98
CA PRO A 42 51.17 81.73 -66.39
C PRO A 42 49.84 82.02 -67.09
N VAL A 43 48.88 82.36 -66.25
CA VAL A 43 47.63 83.04 -66.60
C VAL A 43 47.93 84.27 -67.43
N VAL A 44 47.35 84.36 -68.63
CA VAL A 44 47.13 85.62 -69.35
C VAL A 44 45.70 85.66 -69.83
N SER A 45 44.92 86.47 -69.13
CA SER A 45 43.69 87.09 -69.60
C SER A 45 43.93 87.83 -70.92
N SER A 46 43.07 87.60 -71.92
CA SER A 46 42.92 88.50 -73.05
C SER A 46 41.45 88.53 -73.47
N PRO A 47 40.68 89.54 -73.04
CA PRO A 47 39.67 90.15 -73.88
C PRO A 47 40.40 91.16 -74.77
N ASP A 48 40.51 90.89 -76.06
CA ASP A 48 40.64 91.95 -77.07
C ASP A 48 40.62 91.30 -78.46
N GLY A 49 39.41 91.23 -79.01
CA GLY A 49 39.21 91.14 -80.44
C GLY A 49 39.53 92.50 -81.05
N THR A 50 40.77 92.69 -81.49
CA THR A 50 41.09 93.65 -82.54
C THR A 50 42.14 93.03 -83.45
N SER A 51 41.77 92.83 -84.71
CA SER A 51 42.71 92.78 -85.81
C SER A 51 42.08 93.52 -87.01
N PRO A 52 42.92 94.19 -87.81
CA PRO A 52 42.54 95.38 -88.54
C PRO A 52 42.06 95.04 -89.94
N GLU A 53 40.93 95.60 -90.37
CA GLU A 53 40.62 95.74 -91.78
C GLU A 53 40.49 97.21 -92.17
N ILE A 54 41.47 97.59 -92.99
CA ILE A 54 41.62 98.86 -93.66
C ILE A 54 40.85 98.78 -94.99
N LYS A 55 40.22 99.91 -95.34
CA LYS A 55 39.94 100.46 -96.68
C LYS A 55 38.50 100.46 -97.23
N VAL A 56 37.91 101.65 -97.03
CA VAL A 56 37.63 102.67 -98.06
C VAL A 56 36.31 102.55 -98.85
N SER A 57 35.43 103.48 -98.44
CA SER A 57 34.41 104.21 -99.18
C SER A 57 34.63 104.26 -100.70
N LYS A 58 33.62 103.79 -101.44
CA LYS A 58 33.64 103.62 -102.90
C LYS A 58 32.84 104.69 -103.67
N ASP A 59 32.61 105.86 -103.08
CA ASP A 59 31.79 106.92 -103.71
C ASP A 59 32.49 108.28 -103.91
N SER A 60 33.83 108.34 -103.87
CA SER A 60 34.60 109.60 -104.09
C SER A 60 35.34 109.71 -105.44
N ILE A 61 35.06 108.82 -106.40
CA ILE A 61 35.77 108.83 -107.71
C ILE A 61 34.81 109.01 -108.91
N LEU A 62 33.50 108.81 -108.73
CA LEU A 62 32.51 109.02 -109.81
C LEU A 62 32.17 110.50 -110.08
N ASP A 63 32.46 111.41 -109.13
CA ASP A 63 32.18 112.85 -109.24
C ASP A 63 33.33 113.68 -109.84
N LYS A 64 34.46 113.07 -110.19
CA LYS A 64 35.62 113.76 -110.79
C LYS A 64 35.97 113.34 -112.23
N ILE A 65 35.15 112.50 -112.87
CA ILE A 65 35.38 112.03 -114.26
C ILE A 65 34.27 112.46 -115.25
N LYS A 66 33.31 113.32 -114.83
CA LYS A 66 32.26 113.88 -115.72
C LYS A 66 32.36 115.39 -115.99
N LYS A 67 33.47 116.03 -115.65
CA LYS A 67 33.81 117.39 -116.10
C LYS A 67 35.22 117.37 -116.67
N ILE A 68 35.37 117.90 -117.90
CA ILE A 68 36.58 117.89 -118.77
C ILE A 68 36.62 116.57 -119.55
N ILE A 69 36.15 116.47 -120.79
CA ILE A 69 36.70 117.12 -121.99
C ILE A 69 35.58 117.60 -122.93
N PRO A 70 35.54 118.90 -123.27
CA PRO A 70 35.15 119.38 -124.58
C PRO A 70 36.37 119.38 -125.53
N LEU A 71 36.14 118.91 -126.76
CA LEU A 71 36.83 119.27 -128.00
C LEU A 71 38.31 118.87 -128.17
N GLU A 72 38.50 117.74 -128.87
CA GLU A 72 39.57 117.58 -129.84
C GLU A 72 39.37 118.54 -131.03
N ASN A 73 40.43 119.24 -131.41
CA ASN A 73 40.61 119.74 -132.76
C ASN A 73 42.11 119.67 -133.13
N LYS A 74 42.43 118.64 -133.94
CA LYS A 74 43.60 118.43 -134.83
C LYS A 74 44.93 117.88 -134.26
N LEU A 75 45.48 116.92 -135.04
CA LEU A 75 46.79 116.20 -135.03
C LEU A 75 46.74 114.82 -134.33
N SER A 76 47.38 113.71 -134.77
CA SER A 76 48.12 113.27 -135.98
C SER A 76 48.05 111.71 -136.12
N ASP A 77 48.31 111.13 -137.30
CA ASP A 77 48.04 109.71 -137.64
C ASP A 77 48.93 108.63 -136.98
N GLU A 78 49.97 108.99 -136.21
CA GLU A 78 50.79 108.04 -135.42
C GLU A 78 50.10 107.60 -134.11
N GLU A 79 49.10 108.35 -133.63
CA GLU A 79 48.38 108.07 -132.37
C GLU A 79 47.22 107.08 -132.57
N LYS A 80 46.79 106.82 -133.81
CA LYS A 80 45.71 105.87 -134.12
C LYS A 80 46.17 104.41 -134.17
N GLU A 81 47.42 104.13 -134.55
CA GLU A 81 47.97 102.78 -134.54
C GLU A 81 48.28 102.28 -133.12
N THR A 82 48.75 103.18 -132.24
CA THR A 82 48.99 102.87 -130.83
C THR A 82 47.68 102.64 -130.05
N LEU A 83 46.62 103.39 -130.38
CA LEU A 83 45.30 103.22 -129.76
C LEU A 83 44.63 101.88 -130.14
N ASN A 84 44.76 101.43 -131.38
CA ASN A 84 44.24 100.13 -131.81
C ASN A 84 45.04 98.95 -131.21
N ALA A 85 46.37 99.07 -131.07
CA ALA A 85 47.19 98.07 -130.38
C ALA A 85 46.78 97.92 -128.90
N LEU A 86 46.60 99.04 -128.18
CA LEU A 86 46.13 99.08 -126.79
C LEU A 86 44.71 98.51 -126.64
N GLN A 87 43.82 98.71 -127.60
CA GLN A 87 42.46 98.19 -127.57
C GLN A 87 42.41 96.66 -127.74
N THR A 88 43.35 96.10 -128.51
CA THR A 88 43.48 94.65 -128.71
C THR A 88 44.07 93.97 -127.47
N GLU A 89 45.04 94.62 -126.82
CA GLU A 89 45.66 94.15 -125.57
C GLU A 89 44.68 94.19 -124.39
N LEU A 90 43.80 95.21 -124.34
CA LEU A 90 42.73 95.32 -123.34
C LEU A 90 41.68 94.20 -123.46
N ASN A 91 41.30 93.82 -124.69
CA ASN A 91 40.33 92.76 -124.90
C ASN A 91 40.88 91.38 -124.51
N ASN A 92 42.17 91.10 -124.77
CA ASN A 92 42.82 89.87 -124.29
C ASN A 92 42.89 89.80 -122.76
N LEU A 93 43.14 90.93 -122.09
CA LEU A 93 43.12 91.02 -120.62
C LEU A 93 41.71 90.78 -120.03
N ILE A 94 40.65 91.24 -120.70
CA ILE A 94 39.26 91.02 -120.27
C ILE A 94 38.87 89.54 -120.38
N ASP A 95 39.31 88.83 -121.42
CA ASP A 95 38.99 87.41 -121.58
C ASP A 95 39.80 86.52 -120.61
N LEU A 96 41.06 86.86 -120.32
CA LEU A 96 41.82 86.24 -119.23
C LEU A 96 41.16 86.45 -117.86
N TYR A 97 40.61 87.64 -117.59
CA TYR A 97 39.90 87.93 -116.35
C TYR A 97 38.59 87.14 -116.21
N LYS A 98 37.85 86.90 -117.30
CA LYS A 98 36.63 86.06 -117.28
C LYS A 98 36.94 84.60 -116.98
N ILE A 99 38.04 84.06 -117.51
CA ILE A 99 38.48 82.68 -117.23
C ILE A 99 38.89 82.57 -115.76
N ALA A 100 39.72 83.50 -115.27
CA ALA A 100 40.15 83.52 -113.87
C ALA A 100 38.98 83.69 -112.87
N LYS A 101 37.95 84.47 -113.23
CA LYS A 101 36.75 84.62 -112.40
C LYS A 101 35.93 83.33 -112.34
N LYS A 102 35.78 82.62 -113.47
CA LYS A 102 35.06 81.35 -113.53
C LYS A 102 35.76 80.24 -112.73
N ASP A 103 37.09 80.21 -112.77
CA ASP A 103 37.88 79.26 -111.98
C ASP A 103 37.81 79.58 -110.47
N CYS A 104 37.75 80.86 -110.09
CA CYS A 104 37.57 81.29 -108.70
C CYS A 104 36.18 80.96 -108.15
N ASP A 105 35.13 81.17 -108.96
CA ASP A 105 33.75 80.83 -108.57
C ASP A 105 33.56 79.31 -108.42
N ASN A 106 34.17 78.50 -109.30
CA ASN A 106 34.16 77.03 -109.18
C ASN A 106 34.95 76.54 -107.95
N ALA A 107 36.11 77.13 -107.66
CA ALA A 107 36.87 76.80 -106.46
C ALA A 107 36.08 77.13 -105.19
N LYS A 108 35.35 78.25 -105.17
CA LYS A 108 34.51 78.65 -104.04
C LYS A 108 33.38 77.67 -103.79
N THR A 109 32.71 77.18 -104.84
CA THR A 109 31.65 76.15 -104.68
C THR A 109 32.19 74.79 -104.19
N ASP A 110 33.42 74.44 -104.54
CA ASP A 110 34.07 73.19 -104.08
C ASP A 110 34.50 73.31 -102.60
N TYR A 111 34.99 74.49 -102.18
CA TYR A 111 35.27 74.78 -100.76
C TYR A 111 34.02 74.82 -99.89
N ASP A 112 32.94 75.45 -100.36
CA ASP A 112 31.68 75.50 -99.62
C ASP A 112 31.06 74.10 -99.46
N SER A 113 31.22 73.22 -100.47
CA SER A 113 30.79 71.82 -100.39
C SER A 113 31.63 71.00 -99.40
N LYS A 114 32.95 71.20 -99.38
CA LYS A 114 33.85 70.55 -98.41
C LYS A 114 33.64 71.02 -96.97
N ILE A 115 33.33 72.30 -96.76
CA ILE A 115 33.00 72.83 -95.44
C ILE A 115 31.68 72.24 -94.93
N ALA A 116 30.70 72.05 -95.82
CA ALA A 116 29.43 71.38 -95.47
C ALA A 116 29.62 69.89 -95.13
N GLU A 117 30.48 69.16 -95.85
CA GLU A 117 30.84 67.78 -95.52
C GLU A 117 31.59 67.69 -94.19
N LEU A 118 32.58 68.55 -93.95
CA LEU A 118 33.33 68.59 -92.70
C LEU A 118 32.43 68.91 -91.50
N GLY A 119 31.47 69.83 -91.67
CA GLY A 119 30.46 70.13 -90.65
C GLY A 119 29.54 68.96 -90.32
N LYS A 120 29.16 68.15 -91.32
CA LYS A 120 28.41 66.90 -91.08
C LYS A 120 29.24 65.87 -90.33
N THR A 121 30.50 65.67 -90.74
CA THR A 121 31.39 64.70 -90.06
C THR A 121 31.71 65.12 -88.63
N ALA A 122 31.87 66.41 -88.35
CA ALA A 122 32.10 66.92 -87.00
C ALA A 122 30.90 66.67 -86.07
N ASN A 123 29.68 66.92 -86.56
CA ASN A 123 28.46 66.65 -85.78
C ASN A 123 28.23 65.15 -85.54
N GLU A 124 28.54 64.29 -86.50
CA GLU A 124 28.49 62.83 -86.31
C GLU A 124 29.55 62.35 -85.31
N GLN A 125 30.69 63.02 -85.24
CA GLN A 125 31.78 62.69 -84.32
C GLN A 125 31.48 63.16 -82.89
N GLU A 126 30.93 64.35 -82.70
CA GLU A 126 30.42 64.80 -81.39
C GLU A 126 29.30 63.90 -80.85
N ALA A 127 28.39 63.43 -81.72
CA ALA A 127 27.34 62.50 -81.32
C ALA A 127 27.91 61.13 -80.87
N LYS A 128 28.91 60.61 -81.58
CA LYS A 128 29.60 59.36 -81.21
C LYS A 128 30.43 59.50 -79.94
N ASP A 129 31.09 60.63 -79.73
CA ASP A 129 31.85 60.90 -78.50
C ASP A 129 30.92 61.02 -77.29
N GLY A 130 29.71 61.58 -77.47
CA GLY A 130 28.65 61.58 -76.45
C GLY A 130 28.17 60.16 -76.09
N GLU A 131 27.93 59.31 -77.08
CA GLU A 131 27.54 57.91 -76.86
C GLU A 131 28.66 57.07 -76.21
N LEU A 132 29.91 57.30 -76.59
CA LEU A 132 31.08 56.65 -75.99
C LEU A 132 31.23 57.01 -74.52
N LYS A 133 31.10 58.29 -74.18
CA LYS A 133 31.18 58.76 -72.79
C LYS A 133 30.07 58.17 -71.93
N GLY A 134 28.84 58.10 -72.45
CA GLY A 134 27.73 57.44 -71.77
C GLY A 134 27.89 55.92 -71.62
N ARG A 135 28.67 55.26 -72.48
CA ARG A 135 29.07 53.85 -72.32
C ARG A 135 30.19 53.69 -71.29
N GLU A 136 31.18 54.57 -71.27
CA GLU A 136 32.26 54.56 -70.28
C GLU A 136 31.73 54.73 -68.86
N ASP A 137 30.79 55.65 -68.64
CA ASP A 137 30.17 55.86 -67.33
C ASP A 137 29.38 54.62 -66.86
N LYS A 138 28.66 53.95 -67.76
CA LYS A 138 27.95 52.70 -67.45
C LYS A 138 28.88 51.52 -67.19
N VAL A 139 30.06 51.49 -67.82
CA VAL A 139 31.07 50.46 -67.57
C VAL A 139 31.70 50.68 -66.20
N LYS A 140 32.05 51.91 -65.84
CA LYS A 140 32.54 52.24 -64.49
C LYS A 140 31.54 51.87 -63.40
N GLU A 141 30.27 52.22 -63.57
CA GLU A 141 29.23 51.86 -62.60
C GLU A 141 29.13 50.34 -62.40
N ARG A 142 29.27 49.56 -63.47
CA ARG A 142 29.31 48.08 -63.38
C ARG A 142 30.60 47.56 -62.75
N GLU A 143 31.74 48.18 -63.01
CA GLU A 143 33.01 47.81 -62.38
C GLU A 143 32.96 48.05 -60.86
N ASP A 144 32.38 49.17 -60.43
CA ASP A 144 32.17 49.48 -59.01
C ASP A 144 31.19 48.49 -58.35
N GLU A 145 30.11 48.10 -59.04
CA GLU A 145 29.19 47.06 -58.54
C GLU A 145 29.85 45.68 -58.42
N VAL A 146 30.71 45.31 -59.38
CA VAL A 146 31.41 44.02 -59.37
C VAL A 146 32.44 43.97 -58.25
N THR A 147 33.23 45.04 -58.07
CA THR A 147 34.22 45.11 -56.99
C THR A 147 33.58 45.04 -55.61
N GLU A 148 32.43 45.67 -55.40
CA GLU A 148 31.68 45.58 -54.14
C GLU A 148 31.10 44.17 -53.92
N ARG A 149 30.67 43.47 -54.98
CA ARG A 149 30.25 42.06 -54.87
C ARG A 149 31.41 41.13 -54.55
N GLU A 150 32.58 41.34 -55.16
CA GLU A 150 33.79 40.57 -54.87
C GLU A 150 34.25 40.78 -53.42
N ARG A 151 34.17 42.01 -52.90
CA ARG A 151 34.47 42.32 -51.50
C ARG A 151 33.55 41.55 -50.55
N LYS A 152 32.25 41.56 -50.80
CA LYS A 152 31.25 40.82 -49.99
C LYS A 152 31.41 39.31 -50.09
N ALA A 153 31.74 38.78 -51.27
CA ALA A 153 31.99 37.36 -51.45
C ALA A 153 33.19 36.90 -50.61
N LYS A 154 34.26 37.70 -50.58
CA LYS A 154 35.47 37.41 -49.80
C LYS A 154 35.25 37.51 -48.29
N GLU A 155 34.42 38.44 -47.83
CA GLU A 155 34.00 38.52 -46.42
C GLU A 155 33.21 37.28 -46.01
N ASN A 156 32.24 36.84 -46.82
CA ASN A 156 31.47 35.63 -46.57
C ASN A 156 32.34 34.37 -46.58
N GLU A 157 33.30 34.28 -47.50
CA GLU A 157 34.22 33.14 -47.59
C GLU A 157 35.09 33.00 -46.32
N ASN A 158 35.57 34.12 -45.78
CA ASN A 158 36.28 34.15 -44.50
C ASN A 158 35.39 33.74 -43.32
N GLU A 159 34.14 34.21 -43.27
CA GLU A 159 33.21 33.81 -42.21
C GLU A 159 32.87 32.32 -42.24
N ILE A 160 32.72 31.73 -43.43
CA ILE A 160 32.48 30.30 -43.59
C ILE A 160 33.70 29.51 -43.12
N ALA A 161 34.92 29.91 -43.51
CA ALA A 161 36.15 29.26 -43.07
C ALA A 161 36.31 29.30 -41.53
N ASP A 162 35.97 30.41 -40.89
CA ASP A 162 35.98 30.52 -39.42
C ASP A 162 34.94 29.62 -38.74
N ARG A 163 33.75 29.47 -39.35
CA ARG A 163 32.70 28.57 -38.84
C ARG A 163 33.09 27.10 -39.01
N GLU A 164 33.68 26.72 -40.14
CA GLU A 164 34.18 25.37 -40.38
C GLU A 164 35.32 25.01 -39.42
N GLY A 165 36.27 25.93 -39.19
CA GLY A 165 37.33 25.74 -38.21
C GLY A 165 36.80 25.52 -36.78
N LYS A 166 35.80 26.30 -36.35
CA LYS A 166 35.17 26.13 -35.03
C LYS A 166 34.36 24.83 -34.94
N ALA A 167 33.69 24.41 -36.02
CA ALA A 167 32.95 23.16 -36.06
C ALA A 167 33.89 21.94 -35.94
N GLN A 168 35.02 21.96 -36.63
CA GLN A 168 36.01 20.88 -36.58
C GLN A 168 36.60 20.71 -35.17
N ILE A 169 36.95 21.82 -34.50
CA ILE A 169 37.46 21.78 -33.12
C ILE A 169 36.42 21.19 -32.16
N LYS A 170 35.13 21.49 -32.36
CA LYS A 170 34.05 20.97 -31.53
C LYS A 170 33.81 19.47 -31.78
N GLU A 171 33.92 19.02 -33.01
CA GLU A 171 33.81 17.60 -33.36
C GLU A 171 34.95 16.78 -32.76
N ASP A 172 36.18 17.28 -32.82
CA ASP A 172 37.36 16.63 -32.24
C ASP A 172 37.29 16.58 -30.70
N ALA A 173 36.72 17.61 -30.06
CA ALA A 173 36.49 17.62 -28.61
C ALA A 173 35.42 16.58 -28.21
N ASN A 174 34.33 16.46 -28.97
CA ASN A 174 33.29 15.47 -28.72
C ASN A 174 33.81 14.04 -28.87
N LYS A 175 34.60 13.75 -29.92
CA LYS A 175 35.21 12.42 -30.10
C LYS A 175 36.08 12.00 -28.91
N LYS A 176 36.87 12.93 -28.36
CA LYS A 176 37.70 12.64 -27.16
C LYS A 176 36.87 12.38 -25.91
N GLU A 177 35.74 13.08 -25.76
CA GLU A 177 34.85 12.85 -24.62
C GLU A 177 34.09 11.52 -24.76
N ASP A 178 33.68 11.16 -25.98
CA ASP A 178 33.05 9.86 -26.26
C ASP A 178 34.00 8.69 -25.97
N GLU A 179 35.26 8.78 -26.38
CA GLU A 179 36.31 7.79 -26.05
C GLU A 179 36.51 7.66 -24.53
N ARG A 180 36.50 8.79 -23.81
CA ARG A 180 36.61 8.82 -22.34
C ARG A 180 35.40 8.17 -21.67
N LEU A 181 34.19 8.44 -22.17
CA LEU A 181 32.94 7.89 -21.65
C LEU A 181 32.84 6.38 -21.89
N GLU A 182 33.29 5.88 -23.05
CA GLU A 182 33.40 4.44 -23.30
C GLU A 182 34.37 3.76 -22.33
N GLY A 183 35.53 4.38 -22.09
CA GLY A 183 36.50 3.88 -21.10
C GLY A 183 35.93 3.80 -19.68
N LEU A 184 35.18 4.82 -19.25
CA LEU A 184 34.52 4.82 -17.94
C LEU A 184 33.42 3.76 -17.85
N LYS A 185 32.58 3.62 -18.88
CA LYS A 185 31.53 2.60 -18.95
C LYS A 185 32.12 1.19 -18.85
N ALA A 186 33.25 0.93 -19.50
CA ALA A 186 33.93 -0.36 -19.41
C ALA A 186 34.42 -0.66 -17.98
N GLN A 187 34.98 0.33 -17.28
CA GLN A 187 35.41 0.17 -15.88
C GLN A 187 34.25 -0.03 -14.91
N ILE A 188 33.13 0.68 -15.11
CA ILE A 188 31.92 0.50 -14.30
C ILE A 188 31.39 -0.92 -14.48
N LYS A 189 31.27 -1.39 -15.72
CA LYS A 189 30.79 -2.75 -16.02
C LYS A 189 31.68 -3.83 -15.41
N GLN A 190 32.99 -3.61 -15.38
CA GLN A 190 33.92 -4.54 -14.71
C GLN A 190 33.69 -4.57 -13.19
N ARG A 191 33.54 -3.42 -12.54
CA ARG A 191 33.29 -3.36 -11.09
C ARG A 191 31.92 -3.90 -10.69
N GLU A 192 30.90 -3.70 -11.53
CA GLU A 192 29.58 -4.31 -11.34
C GLU A 192 29.67 -5.83 -11.39
N ALA A 193 30.37 -6.39 -12.38
CA ALA A 193 30.57 -7.84 -12.47
C ALA A 193 31.36 -8.42 -11.28
N GLU A 194 32.37 -7.71 -10.78
CA GLU A 194 33.13 -8.11 -9.58
C GLU A 194 32.26 -8.04 -8.30
N ALA A 195 31.42 -7.01 -8.17
CA ALA A 195 30.49 -6.87 -7.05
C ALA A 195 29.39 -7.94 -7.07
N ASP A 196 28.82 -8.24 -8.24
CA ASP A 196 27.81 -9.28 -8.44
C ASP A 196 28.39 -10.67 -8.10
N ALA A 197 29.61 -10.97 -8.55
CA ALA A 197 30.30 -12.21 -8.19
C ALA A 197 30.54 -12.33 -6.67
N GLY A 198 30.93 -11.23 -6.01
CA GLY A 198 31.09 -11.18 -4.56
C GLY A 198 29.77 -11.36 -3.80
N PHE A 199 28.68 -10.78 -4.32
CA PHE A 199 27.34 -10.92 -3.75
C PHE A 199 26.82 -12.36 -3.85
N ILE A 200 26.93 -12.98 -5.04
CA ILE A 200 26.54 -14.38 -5.26
C ILE A 200 27.33 -15.34 -4.35
N ALA A 201 28.62 -15.08 -4.14
CA ALA A 201 29.46 -15.88 -3.25
C ALA A 201 29.04 -15.76 -1.76
N ASN A 202 28.59 -14.58 -1.33
CA ASN A 202 28.10 -14.38 0.04
C ASN A 202 26.68 -14.93 0.23
N GLU A 203 25.82 -14.77 -0.78
CA GLU A 203 24.46 -15.32 -0.76
C GLU A 203 24.48 -16.85 -0.67
N THR A 204 25.38 -17.52 -1.39
CA THR A 204 25.56 -18.97 -1.31
C THR A 204 26.08 -19.41 0.05
N LYS A 205 26.99 -18.66 0.68
CA LYS A 205 27.43 -18.93 2.06
C LYS A 205 26.29 -18.79 3.07
N TRP A 206 25.53 -17.70 3.02
CA TRP A 206 24.40 -17.49 3.94
C TRP A 206 23.31 -18.53 3.74
N LYS A 207 23.00 -18.91 2.50
CA LYS A 207 22.07 -20.01 2.20
C LYS A 207 22.52 -21.30 2.85
N ASN A 208 23.80 -21.66 2.72
CA ASN A 208 24.34 -22.87 3.33
C ASN A 208 24.26 -22.81 4.88
N GLU A 209 24.66 -21.70 5.49
CA GLU A 209 24.59 -21.52 6.96
C GLU A 209 23.15 -21.60 7.50
N ILE A 210 22.19 -21.02 6.78
CA ILE A 210 20.77 -21.09 7.13
C ILE A 210 20.26 -22.52 6.99
N THR A 211 20.62 -23.23 5.91
CA THR A 211 20.20 -24.62 5.71
C THR A 211 20.80 -25.56 6.76
N GLU A 212 22.05 -25.34 7.20
CA GLU A 212 22.65 -26.12 8.28
C GLU A 212 21.95 -25.89 9.62
N LYS A 213 21.66 -24.64 9.96
CA LYS A 213 20.89 -24.32 11.18
C LYS A 213 19.50 -24.92 11.14
N LEU A 214 18.79 -24.79 10.01
CA LEU A 214 17.45 -25.35 9.84
C LEU A 214 17.46 -26.88 9.93
N ASN A 215 18.44 -27.55 9.32
CA ASN A 215 18.58 -29.00 9.41
C ASN A 215 18.85 -29.45 10.85
N LYS A 216 19.69 -28.71 11.59
CA LYS A 216 19.96 -28.99 13.01
C LYS A 216 18.72 -28.84 13.88
N ASP A 217 17.93 -27.80 13.66
CA ASP A 217 16.68 -27.56 14.38
C ASP A 217 15.62 -28.62 14.02
N LEU A 218 15.51 -28.99 12.74
CA LEU A 218 14.65 -30.09 12.28
C LEU A 218 15.05 -31.44 12.88
N GLU A 219 16.34 -31.71 13.01
CA GLU A 219 16.82 -32.95 13.61
C GLU A 219 16.54 -32.99 15.12
N SER A 220 16.70 -31.86 15.81
CA SER A 220 16.36 -31.74 17.24
C SER A 220 14.87 -31.93 17.51
N THR A 221 14.01 -31.35 16.67
CA THR A 221 12.55 -31.47 16.77
C THR A 221 12.08 -32.87 16.40
N ARG A 222 12.66 -33.49 15.37
CA ARG A 222 12.41 -34.89 15.01
C ARG A 222 12.75 -35.84 16.15
N ASN A 223 13.90 -35.65 16.81
CA ASN A 223 14.32 -36.45 17.95
C ASN A 223 13.39 -36.27 19.17
N SER A 224 12.93 -35.03 19.42
CA SER A 224 11.95 -34.75 20.48
C SER A 224 10.60 -35.42 20.20
N LEU A 225 10.09 -35.32 18.97
CA LEU A 225 8.84 -35.95 18.55
C LEU A 225 8.92 -37.48 18.59
N GLN A 226 10.07 -38.06 18.22
CA GLN A 226 10.28 -39.50 18.30
C GLN A 226 10.23 -39.99 19.76
N LYS A 227 10.89 -39.28 20.68
CA LYS A 227 10.81 -39.58 22.12
C LYS A 227 9.38 -39.50 22.63
N GLN A 228 8.65 -38.43 22.29
CA GLN A 228 7.25 -38.30 22.67
C GLN A 228 6.40 -39.44 22.10
N SER A 229 6.61 -39.84 20.84
CA SER A 229 5.89 -40.96 20.25
C SER A 229 6.19 -42.29 20.95
N GLU A 230 7.43 -42.53 21.39
CA GLU A 230 7.80 -43.72 22.15
C GLU A 230 7.16 -43.69 23.55
N ASP A 231 7.15 -42.54 24.22
CA ASP A 231 6.48 -42.35 25.51
C ASP A 231 4.97 -42.60 25.40
N TYR A 232 4.33 -42.09 24.35
CA TYR A 232 2.91 -42.36 24.09
C TYR A 232 2.63 -43.83 23.82
N LYS A 233 3.47 -44.53 23.04
CA LYS A 233 3.33 -45.96 22.81
C LYS A 233 3.46 -46.77 24.10
N ASN A 234 4.41 -46.41 24.95
CA ASN A 234 4.60 -47.05 26.25
C ASN A 234 3.40 -46.83 27.18
N LYS A 235 2.84 -45.60 27.19
CA LYS A 235 1.65 -45.26 27.99
C LYS A 235 0.39 -45.95 27.47
N LEU A 236 0.25 -46.09 26.15
CA LEU A 236 -0.84 -46.85 25.54
C LEU A 236 -0.76 -48.34 25.92
N ALA A 237 0.44 -48.91 25.90
CA ALA A 237 0.67 -50.30 26.30
C ALA A 237 0.39 -50.56 27.79
N SER A 238 0.72 -49.62 28.68
CA SER A 238 0.38 -49.74 30.10
C SER A 238 -1.12 -49.64 30.34
N LEU A 239 -1.80 -48.69 29.68
CA LEU A 239 -3.27 -48.54 29.77
C LEU A 239 -4.00 -49.77 29.23
N SER A 240 -3.53 -50.38 28.14
CA SER A 240 -4.11 -51.61 27.61
C SER A 240 -4.02 -52.77 28.60
N LYS A 241 -2.88 -52.90 29.31
CA LYS A 241 -2.70 -53.93 30.35
C LYS A 241 -3.62 -53.69 31.56
N GLU A 242 -3.79 -52.45 31.97
CA GLU A 242 -4.73 -52.09 33.05
C GLU A 242 -6.18 -52.38 32.65
N GLN A 243 -6.54 -52.09 31.39
CA GLN A 243 -7.87 -52.38 30.87
C GLN A 243 -8.16 -53.88 30.83
N GLU A 244 -7.21 -54.71 30.37
CA GLU A 244 -7.32 -56.18 30.41
C GLU A 244 -7.49 -56.71 31.83
N LYS A 245 -6.72 -56.17 32.79
CA LYS A 245 -6.83 -56.53 34.21
C LYS A 245 -8.22 -56.19 34.77
N CYS A 246 -8.73 -55.01 34.46
CA CYS A 246 -10.04 -54.54 34.91
C CYS A 246 -11.18 -55.39 34.32
N ILE A 247 -11.05 -55.82 33.05
CA ILE A 247 -12.00 -56.76 32.43
C ILE A 247 -11.98 -58.11 33.16
N LEU A 248 -10.80 -58.65 33.46
CA LEU A 248 -10.66 -59.91 34.18
C LEU A 248 -11.33 -59.83 35.57
N GLU A 249 -11.04 -58.78 36.35
CA GLU A 249 -11.63 -58.55 37.66
C GLU A 249 -13.16 -58.43 37.59
N LYS A 250 -13.68 -57.74 36.57
CA LYS A 250 -15.13 -57.64 36.34
C LYS A 250 -15.76 -59.01 36.05
N THR A 251 -15.12 -59.84 35.22
CA THR A 251 -15.63 -61.19 34.93
C THR A 251 -15.60 -62.10 36.16
N GLU A 252 -14.57 -62.01 37.00
CA GLU A 252 -14.51 -62.75 38.27
C GLU A 252 -15.61 -62.30 39.23
N TYR A 253 -15.88 -61.00 39.30
CA TYR A 253 -16.97 -60.45 40.11
C TYR A 253 -18.34 -60.94 39.62
N GLU A 254 -18.60 -60.92 38.32
CA GLU A 254 -19.85 -61.42 37.74
C GLU A 254 -20.06 -62.91 37.99
N ASN A 255 -19.00 -63.72 37.91
CA ASN A 255 -19.05 -65.15 38.23
C ASN A 255 -19.32 -65.39 39.72
N ARG A 256 -18.67 -64.62 40.61
CA ARG A 256 -18.95 -64.70 42.07
C ARG A 256 -20.39 -64.30 42.36
N LYS A 257 -20.88 -63.23 41.74
CA LYS A 257 -22.26 -62.78 41.91
C LYS A 257 -23.27 -63.86 41.52
N LYS A 258 -23.07 -64.52 40.37
CA LYS A 258 -23.91 -65.67 39.95
C LYS A 258 -23.88 -66.81 40.98
N ALA A 259 -22.69 -67.19 41.47
CA ALA A 259 -22.57 -68.22 42.49
C ALA A 259 -23.28 -67.82 43.80
N PHE A 260 -23.21 -66.55 44.20
CA PHE A 260 -23.95 -66.05 45.36
C PHE A 260 -25.47 -66.08 45.15
N ASP A 261 -25.95 -65.71 43.97
CA ASP A 261 -27.37 -65.75 43.64
C ASP A 261 -27.90 -67.20 43.64
N GLU A 262 -27.15 -68.17 43.10
CA GLU A 262 -27.47 -69.60 43.18
C GLU A 262 -27.53 -70.11 44.63
N ILE A 263 -26.51 -69.79 45.43
CA ILE A 263 -26.46 -70.15 46.86
C ILE A 263 -27.66 -69.56 47.61
N ARG A 264 -28.06 -68.33 47.27
CA ARG A 264 -29.20 -67.65 47.89
C ARG A 264 -30.53 -68.32 47.52
N GLU A 265 -30.71 -68.70 46.27
CA GLU A 265 -31.89 -69.47 45.83
C GLU A 265 -31.98 -70.83 46.55
N ASP A 266 -30.85 -71.51 46.73
CA ASP A 266 -30.78 -72.77 47.49
C ASP A 266 -31.15 -72.57 48.98
N ILE A 267 -30.68 -71.49 49.64
CA ILE A 267 -31.09 -71.15 51.02
C ILE A 267 -32.60 -70.98 51.09
N GLN A 268 -33.14 -70.19 50.16
CA GLN A 268 -34.55 -69.82 50.15
C GLN A 268 -35.41 -71.06 50.01
N ARG A 269 -35.05 -71.94 49.08
CA ARG A 269 -35.72 -73.22 48.87
C ARG A 269 -35.63 -74.14 50.09
N ASP A 270 -34.46 -74.23 50.72
CA ASP A 270 -34.28 -75.00 51.96
C ASP A 270 -35.10 -74.46 53.13
N TYR A 271 -35.23 -73.14 53.22
CA TYR A 271 -36.02 -72.48 54.26
C TYR A 271 -37.51 -72.73 54.06
N GLU A 272 -38.00 -72.59 52.82
CA GLU A 272 -39.39 -72.87 52.45
C GLU A 272 -39.76 -74.33 52.74
N ASN A 273 -38.88 -75.28 52.39
CA ASN A 273 -39.08 -76.70 52.69
C ASN A 273 -39.14 -76.99 54.20
N ARG A 274 -38.33 -76.31 55.02
CA ARG A 274 -38.40 -76.46 56.49
C ARG A 274 -39.68 -75.85 57.05
N LEU A 275 -40.14 -74.74 56.47
CA LEU A 275 -41.36 -74.07 56.90
C LEU A 275 -42.59 -74.94 56.61
N THR A 276 -42.66 -75.56 55.43
CA THR A 276 -43.74 -76.50 55.08
C THR A 276 -43.73 -77.74 55.97
N GLN A 277 -42.56 -78.37 56.20
CA GLN A 277 -42.44 -79.50 57.11
C GLN A 277 -42.91 -79.18 58.53
N LYS A 278 -42.54 -78.00 59.07
CA LYS A 278 -42.99 -77.57 60.40
C LYS A 278 -44.49 -77.28 60.44
N LYS A 279 -45.06 -76.68 59.39
CA LYS A 279 -46.51 -76.45 59.30
C LYS A 279 -47.28 -77.76 59.32
N GLU A 280 -46.87 -78.74 58.51
CA GLU A 280 -47.50 -80.07 58.50
C GLU A 280 -47.39 -80.77 59.87
N ALA A 281 -46.23 -80.70 60.51
CA ALA A 281 -46.05 -81.26 61.86
C ALA A 281 -46.99 -80.62 62.89
N PHE A 282 -47.14 -79.29 62.88
CA PHE A 282 -48.07 -78.61 63.79
C PHE A 282 -49.54 -78.90 63.47
N GLU A 283 -49.91 -79.02 62.19
CA GLU A 283 -51.27 -79.39 61.80
C GLU A 283 -51.62 -80.80 62.28
N ASN A 284 -50.70 -81.76 62.18
CA ASN A 284 -50.89 -83.10 62.71
C ASN A 284 -51.01 -83.09 64.25
N GLN A 285 -50.15 -82.36 64.94
CA GLN A 285 -50.22 -82.23 66.40
C GLN A 285 -51.55 -81.61 66.88
N ILE A 286 -52.09 -80.64 66.15
CA ILE A 286 -53.40 -80.05 66.42
C ILE A 286 -54.52 -81.08 66.21
N LYS A 287 -54.43 -81.93 65.18
CA LYS A 287 -55.41 -83.01 64.96
C LYS A 287 -55.40 -84.00 66.12
N ASP A 288 -54.22 -84.45 66.55
CA ASP A 288 -54.09 -85.41 67.65
C ASP A 288 -54.66 -84.84 68.95
N LEU A 289 -54.33 -83.59 69.29
CA LEU A 289 -54.88 -82.89 70.47
C LEU A 289 -56.41 -82.71 70.41
N ASN A 290 -56.97 -82.52 69.22
CA ASN A 290 -58.42 -82.44 69.03
C ASN A 290 -59.09 -83.80 69.22
N GLU A 291 -58.47 -84.88 68.77
CA GLU A 291 -58.96 -86.25 69.01
C GLU A 291 -58.90 -86.61 70.51
N GLU A 292 -57.80 -86.28 71.20
CA GLU A 292 -57.68 -86.44 72.64
C GLU A 292 -58.75 -85.66 73.40
N ASN A 293 -58.97 -84.39 73.05
CA ASN A 293 -60.03 -83.58 73.66
C ASN A 293 -61.43 -84.19 73.43
N LYS A 294 -61.68 -84.75 72.24
CA LYS A 294 -62.95 -85.43 71.94
C LYS A 294 -63.13 -86.68 72.79
N ASN A 295 -62.07 -87.43 73.03
CA ASN A 295 -62.09 -88.59 73.91
C ASN A 295 -62.29 -88.19 75.39
N LEU A 296 -61.62 -87.15 75.87
CA LEU A 296 -61.82 -86.60 77.21
C LEU A 296 -63.24 -86.07 77.42
N GLN A 297 -63.85 -85.44 76.41
CA GLN A 297 -65.25 -85.02 76.46
C GLN A 297 -66.22 -86.21 76.54
N LYS A 298 -65.96 -87.31 75.83
CA LYS A 298 -66.74 -88.55 75.97
C LYS A 298 -66.62 -89.11 77.40
N GLN A 299 -65.42 -89.12 77.97
CA GLN A 299 -65.20 -89.56 79.35
C GLN A 299 -65.95 -88.67 80.36
N LEU A 300 -65.89 -87.35 80.21
CA LEU A 300 -66.66 -86.41 81.04
C LEU A 300 -68.18 -86.63 80.94
N LYS A 301 -68.68 -87.01 79.77
CA LYS A 301 -70.10 -87.38 79.58
C LYS A 301 -70.45 -88.66 80.34
N SER A 302 -69.62 -89.70 80.26
CA SER A 302 -69.82 -90.91 81.08
C SER A 302 -69.74 -90.66 82.58
N TYR A 303 -68.86 -89.76 83.04
CA TYR A 303 -68.81 -89.37 84.45
C TYR A 303 -70.05 -88.57 84.89
N LYS A 304 -70.63 -87.75 84.01
CA LYS A 304 -71.91 -87.07 84.26
C LYS A 304 -73.08 -88.06 84.34
N ASP A 305 -73.11 -89.07 83.47
CA ASP A 305 -74.15 -90.10 83.50
C ASP A 305 -74.08 -90.94 84.78
N ILE A 306 -72.86 -91.33 85.22
CA ILE A 306 -72.61 -91.99 86.50
C ILE A 306 -73.01 -91.11 87.69
N LYS A 307 -72.74 -89.80 87.62
CA LYS A 307 -73.14 -88.85 88.68
C LYS A 307 -74.66 -88.67 88.77
N SER A 308 -75.38 -88.76 87.65
CA SER A 308 -76.86 -88.70 87.65
C SER A 308 -77.52 -89.99 88.16
N GLN A 309 -76.84 -91.14 88.08
CA GLN A 309 -77.28 -92.41 88.66
C GLN A 309 -77.02 -92.51 90.18
N LEU A 310 -76.34 -91.53 90.77
CA LEU A 310 -75.93 -91.51 92.18
C LEU A 310 -76.61 -90.42 93.03
N ASP A 311 -77.56 -89.66 92.45
CA ASP A 311 -78.43 -88.75 93.19
C ASP A 311 -79.68 -89.51 93.71
N GLY A 312 -79.64 -89.95 94.97
CA GLY A 312 -80.84 -90.37 95.70
C GLY A 312 -80.85 -91.75 96.38
N MET A 313 -79.70 -92.33 96.76
CA MET A 313 -79.66 -93.59 97.53
C MET A 313 -79.05 -93.38 98.93
N SER A 314 -79.75 -93.87 99.94
CA SER A 314 -79.43 -93.70 101.37
C SER A 314 -78.46 -94.78 101.88
N ALA A 315 -77.86 -94.52 103.04
CA ALA A 315 -76.63 -95.14 103.55
C ALA A 315 -76.71 -96.65 103.92
N GLU A 316 -77.79 -97.35 103.59
CA GLU A 316 -77.96 -98.79 103.85
C GLU A 316 -77.87 -99.66 102.58
N GLU A 317 -78.15 -99.12 101.38
CA GLU A 317 -78.09 -99.87 100.12
C GLU A 317 -76.65 -99.96 99.53
N ALA A 318 -75.75 -99.06 99.96
CA ALA A 318 -74.35 -99.06 99.53
C ALA A 318 -73.50 -100.22 100.11
N LYS A 319 -73.94 -100.85 101.21
CA LYS A 319 -73.23 -101.99 101.82
C LYS A 319 -73.55 -103.32 101.15
N GLU A 320 -74.74 -103.46 100.55
CA GLU A 320 -75.17 -104.69 99.87
C GLU A 320 -74.55 -104.81 98.47
N LEU A 321 -74.36 -103.69 97.77
CA LEU A 321 -73.69 -103.63 96.47
C LEU A 321 -72.19 -103.99 96.55
N ILE A 322 -71.52 -103.63 97.65
CA ILE A 322 -70.10 -103.96 97.90
C ILE A 322 -69.91 -105.46 98.13
N ASN A 323 -70.85 -106.14 98.77
CA ASN A 323 -70.77 -107.59 98.98
C ASN A 323 -71.09 -108.38 97.70
N ASN A 324 -72.01 -107.91 96.85
CA ASN A 324 -72.29 -108.53 95.56
C ASN A 324 -71.12 -108.40 94.55
N LEU A 325 -70.43 -107.26 94.54
CA LEU A 325 -69.26 -107.05 93.67
C LEU A 325 -68.03 -107.86 94.13
N ARG A 326 -67.88 -108.15 95.44
CA ARG A 326 -66.82 -109.04 95.94
C ARG A 326 -67.04 -110.49 95.55
N ASN A 327 -68.29 -110.96 95.56
CA ASN A 327 -68.61 -112.33 95.18
C ASN A 327 -68.51 -112.56 93.66
N LYS A 328 -68.88 -111.58 92.82
CA LYS A 328 -68.62 -111.63 91.36
C LYS A 328 -67.13 -111.62 91.00
N ASN A 329 -66.30 -110.92 91.78
CA ASN A 329 -64.84 -110.88 91.58
C ASN A 329 -64.15 -112.20 91.98
N ALA A 330 -64.74 -112.98 92.89
CA ALA A 330 -64.21 -114.29 93.28
C ALA A 330 -64.53 -115.37 92.24
N THR A 331 -65.70 -115.31 91.59
CA THR A 331 -66.11 -116.25 90.53
C THR A 331 -65.38 -115.97 89.21
N LEU A 332 -65.17 -114.69 88.84
CA LEU A 332 -64.42 -114.33 87.63
C LEU A 332 -62.91 -114.64 87.72
N LYS A 333 -62.33 -114.68 88.93
CA LYS A 333 -60.93 -115.08 89.14
C LYS A 333 -60.69 -116.60 89.05
N LEU A 334 -61.75 -117.41 89.18
CA LEU A 334 -61.68 -118.86 89.03
C LEU A 334 -61.90 -119.32 87.59
N GLU A 335 -62.52 -118.50 86.74
CA GLU A 335 -62.63 -118.74 85.28
C GLU A 335 -61.45 -118.17 84.48
N LEU A 336 -60.71 -117.19 85.03
CA LEU A 336 -59.54 -116.56 84.38
C LEU A 336 -58.25 -117.42 84.43
N ASN A 337 -58.18 -118.41 85.31
CA ASN A 337 -57.00 -119.27 85.46
C ASN A 337 -57.00 -120.54 84.59
N SER A 338 -57.99 -120.70 83.71
CA SER A 338 -58.15 -121.90 82.87
C SER A 338 -58.36 -121.58 81.39
N ALA A 339 -57.43 -120.87 80.75
CA ALA A 339 -57.18 -120.94 79.29
C ALA A 339 -55.87 -120.21 78.90
N TRP A 340 -54.87 -120.94 78.42
CA TRP A 340 -53.69 -120.38 77.72
C TRP A 340 -54.12 -119.99 76.28
N SER A 341 -53.93 -118.73 75.86
CA SER A 341 -54.39 -118.19 74.56
C SER A 341 -53.56 -116.96 74.09
N PRO A 342 -53.58 -116.55 72.80
CA PRO A 342 -52.52 -115.88 72.03
C PRO A 342 -52.31 -114.36 72.27
N GLU A 343 -52.84 -113.78 73.35
CA GLU A 343 -52.73 -112.34 73.64
C GLU A 343 -51.31 -111.89 74.02
N HIS A 344 -50.52 -112.77 74.65
CA HIS A 344 -49.14 -112.46 75.05
C HIS A 344 -48.16 -112.32 73.87
N GLN A 345 -48.52 -112.87 72.71
CA GLN A 345 -47.70 -112.74 71.50
C GLN A 345 -47.91 -111.37 70.84
N GLN A 346 -49.09 -110.77 71.01
CA GLN A 346 -49.44 -109.45 70.49
C GLN A 346 -48.89 -108.32 71.38
N GLU A 347 -48.92 -108.48 72.71
CA GLU A 347 -48.27 -107.53 73.65
C GLU A 347 -46.76 -107.40 73.42
N MET A 348 -46.08 -108.49 73.06
CA MET A 348 -44.65 -108.47 72.80
C MET A 348 -44.30 -107.80 71.47
N GLU A 349 -45.15 -107.92 70.44
CA GLU A 349 -45.01 -107.19 69.18
C GLU A 349 -45.30 -105.69 69.35
N ASP A 350 -46.32 -105.33 70.13
CA ASP A 350 -46.66 -103.93 70.43
C ASP A 350 -45.54 -103.22 71.22
N ALA A 351 -44.90 -103.91 72.16
CA ALA A 351 -43.76 -103.38 72.90
C ALA A 351 -42.52 -103.16 72.01
N LEU A 352 -42.28 -104.07 71.06
CA LEU A 352 -41.17 -103.97 70.10
C LEU A 352 -41.38 -102.82 69.11
N GLN A 353 -42.62 -102.59 68.70
CA GLN A 353 -42.98 -101.47 67.84
C GLN A 353 -42.82 -100.13 68.56
N SER A 354 -43.29 -100.02 69.82
CA SER A 354 -43.11 -98.81 70.63
C SER A 354 -41.65 -98.42 70.81
N PHE A 355 -40.76 -99.39 71.02
CA PHE A 355 -39.32 -99.12 71.19
C PHE A 355 -38.66 -98.64 69.90
N LYS A 356 -39.08 -99.17 68.73
CA LYS A 356 -38.62 -98.68 67.42
C LYS A 356 -39.07 -97.26 67.17
N ASP A 357 -40.33 -96.94 67.47
CA ASP A 357 -40.88 -95.60 67.28
C ASP A 357 -40.14 -94.56 68.15
N GLN A 358 -39.75 -94.94 69.37
CA GLN A 358 -38.92 -94.08 70.24
C GLN A 358 -37.52 -93.85 69.67
N CYS A 359 -36.86 -94.88 69.15
CA CYS A 359 -35.54 -94.72 68.51
C CYS A 359 -35.61 -93.86 67.26
N GLU A 360 -36.65 -94.02 66.43
CA GLU A 360 -36.86 -93.22 65.23
C GLU A 360 -37.14 -91.76 65.58
N SER A 361 -37.94 -91.48 66.61
CA SER A 361 -38.18 -90.12 67.12
C SER A 361 -36.89 -89.46 67.61
N ALA A 362 -36.05 -90.18 68.37
CA ALA A 362 -34.78 -89.64 68.87
C ALA A 362 -33.77 -89.35 67.74
N ILE A 363 -33.75 -90.19 66.69
CA ILE A 363 -32.93 -89.97 65.50
C ILE A 363 -33.44 -88.76 64.72
N ALA A 364 -34.77 -88.61 64.59
CA ALA A 364 -35.39 -87.45 63.93
C ALA A 364 -35.04 -86.14 64.67
N GLU A 365 -35.08 -86.13 66.00
CA GLU A 365 -34.74 -84.96 66.81
C GLU A 365 -33.25 -84.58 66.70
N LYS A 366 -32.35 -85.57 66.77
CA LYS A 366 -30.91 -85.35 66.55
C LYS A 366 -30.63 -84.77 65.16
N ASN A 367 -31.29 -85.30 64.14
CA ASN A 367 -31.14 -84.81 62.77
C ASN A 367 -31.69 -83.39 62.63
N ALA A 368 -32.81 -83.07 63.27
CA ALA A 368 -33.37 -81.72 63.29
C ALA A 368 -32.44 -80.71 63.99
N LEU A 369 -31.86 -81.07 65.14
CA LEU A 369 -30.88 -80.22 65.84
C LEU A 369 -29.61 -80.01 65.00
N SER A 370 -29.08 -81.07 64.38
CA SER A 370 -27.91 -80.97 63.50
C SER A 370 -28.17 -80.02 62.33
N LYS A 371 -29.38 -80.07 61.75
CA LYS A 371 -29.84 -79.17 60.69
C LYS A 371 -29.89 -77.70 61.15
N GLN A 372 -30.25 -77.43 62.40
CA GLN A 372 -30.27 -76.07 62.95
C GLN A 372 -28.85 -75.54 63.19
N VAL A 373 -27.94 -76.37 63.70
CA VAL A 373 -26.54 -75.96 63.93
C VAL A 373 -25.85 -75.59 62.60
N MET A 374 -26.12 -76.34 61.52
CA MET A 374 -25.59 -76.00 60.21
C MET A 374 -26.14 -74.67 59.67
N ASP A 375 -27.43 -74.37 59.88
CA ASP A 375 -28.01 -73.07 59.48
C ASP A 375 -27.38 -71.90 60.24
N TYR A 376 -27.17 -72.06 61.56
CA TYR A 376 -26.52 -71.01 62.34
C TYR A 376 -25.08 -70.78 61.90
N ARG A 377 -24.33 -71.83 61.59
CA ARG A 377 -22.97 -71.69 61.01
C ARG A 377 -23.00 -70.96 59.67
N ARG A 378 -23.94 -71.28 58.79
CA ARG A 378 -24.10 -70.59 57.49
C ARG A 378 -24.37 -69.10 57.67
N LYS A 379 -25.30 -68.75 58.57
CA LYS A 379 -25.62 -67.35 58.89
C LYS A 379 -24.41 -66.57 59.43
N ILE A 380 -23.61 -67.19 60.29
CA ILE A 380 -22.39 -66.56 60.82
C ILE A 380 -21.42 -66.24 59.67
N VAL A 381 -21.16 -67.21 58.79
CA VAL A 381 -20.28 -67.02 57.62
C VAL A 381 -20.81 -65.92 56.69
N ASP A 382 -22.13 -65.89 56.43
CA ASP A 382 -22.75 -64.85 55.61
C ASP A 382 -22.60 -63.46 56.26
N THR A 383 -22.79 -63.34 57.57
CA THR A 383 -22.61 -62.07 58.29
C THR A 383 -21.16 -61.61 58.31
N GLU A 384 -20.19 -62.52 58.47
CA GLU A 384 -18.76 -62.21 58.37
C GLU A 384 -18.39 -61.74 56.96
N GLY A 385 -18.96 -62.38 55.93
CA GLY A 385 -18.82 -61.96 54.53
C GLY A 385 -19.37 -60.56 54.27
N LEU A 386 -20.54 -60.24 54.81
CA LEU A 386 -21.14 -58.90 54.70
C LEU A 386 -20.31 -57.83 55.42
N ILE A 387 -19.75 -58.13 56.60
CA ILE A 387 -18.88 -57.22 57.34
C ILE A 387 -17.59 -56.94 56.54
N ALA A 388 -16.98 -57.97 55.96
CA ALA A 388 -15.80 -57.82 55.11
C ALA A 388 -16.10 -56.95 53.87
N LEU A 389 -17.24 -57.19 53.22
CA LEU A 389 -17.67 -56.41 52.05
C LEU A 389 -17.94 -54.95 52.41
N ASN A 390 -18.62 -54.68 53.53
CA ASN A 390 -18.88 -53.31 53.96
C ASN A 390 -17.57 -52.56 54.23
N LYS A 391 -16.60 -53.22 54.87
CA LYS A 391 -15.26 -52.66 55.08
C LYS A 391 -14.55 -52.33 53.77
N THR A 392 -14.68 -53.17 52.73
CA THR A 392 -14.11 -52.86 51.40
C THR A 392 -14.81 -51.66 50.72
N LEU A 393 -16.14 -51.56 50.82
CA LEU A 393 -16.88 -50.42 50.29
C LEU A 393 -16.53 -49.11 50.99
N GLU A 394 -16.32 -49.14 52.30
CA GLU A 394 -15.84 -47.98 53.06
C GLU A 394 -14.47 -47.52 52.58
N THR A 395 -13.54 -48.45 52.32
CA THR A 395 -12.22 -48.10 51.76
C THR A 395 -12.30 -47.52 50.35
N HIS A 396 -13.17 -48.05 49.49
CA HIS A 396 -13.38 -47.50 48.15
C HIS A 396 -14.02 -46.12 48.17
N ASN A 397 -15.02 -45.90 49.04
CA ASN A 397 -15.63 -44.59 49.22
C ASN A 397 -14.63 -43.55 49.76
N ALA A 398 -13.72 -43.97 50.66
CA ALA A 398 -12.64 -43.11 51.12
C ALA A 398 -11.68 -42.74 49.98
N ALA A 399 -11.25 -43.71 49.17
CA ALA A 399 -10.38 -43.46 48.02
C ALA A 399 -11.03 -42.56 46.96
N LEU A 400 -12.33 -42.73 46.68
CA LEU A 400 -13.08 -41.86 45.76
C LEU A 400 -13.19 -40.42 46.28
N LYS A 401 -13.44 -40.24 47.58
CA LYS A 401 -13.43 -38.90 48.19
C LYS A 401 -12.07 -38.25 48.10
N GLU A 402 -11.00 -39.02 48.28
CA GLU A 402 -9.63 -38.52 48.16
C GLU A 402 -9.31 -38.09 46.73
N ALA A 403 -9.66 -38.91 45.72
CA ALA A 403 -9.52 -38.56 44.31
C ALA A 403 -10.34 -37.31 43.93
N GLN A 404 -11.57 -37.21 44.44
CA GLN A 404 -12.41 -36.02 44.22
C GLN A 404 -11.81 -34.77 44.85
N ASN A 405 -11.20 -34.88 46.04
CA ASN A 405 -10.52 -33.77 46.70
C ASN A 405 -9.22 -33.39 45.98
N GLN A 406 -8.48 -34.35 45.42
CA GLN A 406 -7.30 -34.08 44.59
C GLN A 406 -7.68 -33.33 43.31
N LEU A 407 -8.70 -33.79 42.59
CA LEU A 407 -9.21 -33.10 41.39
C LEU A 407 -9.70 -31.68 41.71
N ARG A 408 -10.37 -31.49 42.86
CA ARG A 408 -10.76 -30.15 43.32
C ARG A 408 -9.54 -29.28 43.60
N LYS A 409 -8.52 -29.80 44.28
CA LYS A 409 -7.26 -29.07 44.50
C LYS A 409 -6.56 -28.72 43.20
N GLU A 410 -6.46 -29.63 42.24
CA GLU A 410 -5.87 -29.32 40.92
C GLU A 410 -6.67 -28.24 40.19
N LEU A 411 -8.00 -28.29 40.25
CA LEU A 411 -8.86 -27.26 39.67
C LEU A 411 -8.68 -25.91 40.39
N ASP A 412 -8.63 -25.90 41.71
CA ASP A 412 -8.39 -24.70 42.52
C ASP A 412 -6.98 -24.13 42.27
N GLU A 413 -5.97 -24.98 42.09
CA GLU A 413 -4.60 -24.57 41.74
C GLU A 413 -4.51 -24.02 40.30
N LEU A 414 -5.20 -24.61 39.33
CA LEU A 414 -5.26 -24.10 37.95
C LEU A 414 -6.02 -22.77 37.89
N THR A 415 -7.15 -22.67 38.58
CA THR A 415 -7.93 -21.44 38.64
C THR A 415 -7.23 -20.34 39.43
N ALA A 416 -6.52 -20.65 40.51
CA ALA A 416 -5.68 -19.69 41.24
C ALA A 416 -4.49 -19.20 40.39
N LYS A 417 -3.89 -20.06 39.58
CA LYS A 417 -2.86 -19.67 38.59
C LYS A 417 -3.43 -18.77 37.50
N ASP A 418 -4.66 -18.97 37.06
CA ASP A 418 -5.32 -18.13 36.06
C ASP A 418 -5.89 -16.81 36.62
N GLN A 419 -6.32 -16.75 37.89
CA GLN A 419 -6.77 -15.51 38.54
C GLN A 419 -5.67 -14.44 38.62
N ASN A 420 -4.39 -14.85 38.58
CA ASN A 420 -3.22 -13.98 38.56
C ASN A 420 -2.79 -13.52 37.16
N LYS A 421 -3.46 -13.95 36.08
CA LYS A 421 -3.16 -13.44 34.74
C LYS A 421 -3.82 -12.07 34.54
N ASP A 422 -3.03 -11.13 34.05
CA ASP A 422 -3.52 -9.82 33.65
C ASP A 422 -4.44 -9.93 32.43
N ILE A 423 -5.62 -9.30 32.53
CA ILE A 423 -6.62 -9.25 31.45
C ILE A 423 -6.02 -8.60 30.20
N PHE A 424 -5.23 -7.53 30.40
CA PHE A 424 -4.54 -6.76 29.36
C PHE A 424 -3.03 -6.79 29.55
N ALA A 425 -2.43 -7.97 29.39
CA ALA A 425 -1.01 -8.16 29.62
C ALA A 425 -0.14 -7.22 28.77
N GLU A 426 -0.52 -6.98 27.50
CA GLU A 426 0.29 -6.19 26.58
C GLU A 426 0.17 -4.69 26.86
N PHE A 427 -1.02 -4.20 27.19
CA PHE A 427 -1.20 -2.79 27.57
C PHE A 427 -0.45 -2.45 28.86
N LYS A 428 -0.43 -3.34 29.85
CA LYS A 428 0.38 -3.14 31.07
C LYS A 428 1.89 -3.15 30.81
N ASN A 429 2.35 -4.00 29.89
CA ASN A 429 3.74 -3.98 29.44
C ASN A 429 4.09 -2.62 28.81
N ILE A 430 3.17 -2.05 28.02
CA ILE A 430 3.33 -0.72 27.43
C ILE A 430 3.30 0.38 28.52
N ASP A 431 2.41 0.30 29.51
CA ASP A 431 2.38 1.24 30.65
C ASP A 431 3.72 1.31 31.38
N SER A 432 4.33 0.13 31.58
CA SER A 432 5.62 0.02 32.26
C SER A 432 6.77 0.55 31.41
N ARG A 433 6.74 0.31 30.10
CA ARG A 433 7.78 0.72 29.14
C ARG A 433 7.75 2.21 28.82
N CYS A 434 6.55 2.78 28.67
CA CYS A 434 6.33 4.09 28.06
C CYS A 434 5.86 5.16 29.06
N ASN A 435 6.27 5.04 30.33
CA ASN A 435 5.86 5.94 31.42
C ASN A 435 6.61 7.28 31.47
N ARG A 436 7.65 7.48 30.65
CA ARG A 436 8.46 8.71 30.66
C ARG A 436 8.03 9.65 29.55
N GLU A 437 7.79 10.91 29.88
CA GLU A 437 7.49 11.95 28.88
C GLU A 437 8.69 12.21 27.97
N TYR A 438 8.40 12.39 26.69
CA TYR A 438 9.39 12.78 25.69
C TYR A 438 9.39 14.31 25.54
N ILE A 439 10.53 14.95 25.79
CA ILE A 439 10.66 16.42 25.87
C ILE A 439 11.63 16.98 24.80
N SER A 440 12.33 16.12 24.06
CA SER A 440 13.43 16.52 23.17
C SER A 440 12.95 16.92 21.76
N PHE A 441 12.24 18.03 21.62
CA PHE A 441 11.90 18.61 20.32
C PHE A 441 12.85 19.76 19.94
N THR A 442 13.06 19.98 18.64
CA THR A 442 13.76 21.19 18.17
C THR A 442 12.79 22.36 18.21
N GLN A 443 13.09 23.39 19.01
CA GLN A 443 12.33 24.65 18.99
C GLN A 443 12.31 25.20 17.57
N ASN A 444 11.12 25.33 16.99
CA ASN A 444 10.94 25.69 15.59
C ASN A 444 10.26 27.05 15.41
N SER A 445 10.58 27.69 14.29
CA SER A 445 10.13 29.02 13.84
C SER A 445 8.63 29.10 13.50
N GLY A 446 7.90 27.99 13.53
CA GLY A 446 6.51 27.90 13.05
C GLY A 446 6.37 27.84 11.52
N ASP A 447 7.46 28.00 10.75
CA ASP A 447 7.39 28.04 9.29
C ASP A 447 7.22 26.65 8.65
N LEU A 448 6.04 26.42 8.07
CA LEU A 448 5.66 25.20 7.37
C LEU A 448 6.47 24.95 6.10
N LYS A 449 7.00 26.00 5.45
CA LYS A 449 7.83 25.87 4.25
C LYS A 449 9.22 25.34 4.60
N GLU A 450 9.81 25.84 5.68
CA GLU A 450 11.05 25.31 6.25
C GLU A 450 10.88 23.86 6.70
N PHE A 451 9.73 23.53 7.31
CA PHE A 451 9.39 22.17 7.71
C PHE A 451 9.38 21.20 6.54
N VAL A 452 8.64 21.49 5.47
CA VAL A 452 8.57 20.60 4.30
C VAL A 452 9.92 20.45 3.62
N ASN A 453 10.71 21.54 3.53
CA ASN A 453 12.07 21.45 3.03
C ASN A 453 12.96 20.56 3.92
N ALA A 454 12.84 20.66 5.25
CA ALA A 454 13.59 19.85 6.19
C ALA A 454 13.22 18.37 6.11
N VAL A 455 11.92 18.05 6.06
CA VAL A 455 11.41 16.69 5.86
C VAL A 455 11.91 16.12 4.54
N GLY A 456 11.76 16.88 3.44
CA GLY A 456 12.23 16.47 2.12
C GLY A 456 13.72 16.18 2.09
N TYR A 457 14.54 17.08 2.64
CA TYR A 457 15.99 16.88 2.76
C TYR A 457 16.32 15.60 3.55
N GLN A 458 15.69 15.37 4.70
CA GLN A 458 15.94 14.18 5.52
C GLN A 458 15.44 12.89 4.85
N LEU A 459 14.33 12.92 4.11
CA LEU A 459 13.87 11.78 3.31
C LEU A 459 14.92 11.34 2.29
N THR A 460 15.64 12.28 1.67
CA THR A 460 16.74 11.94 0.74
C THR A 460 17.93 11.25 1.41
N GLN A 461 18.06 11.36 2.74
CA GLN A 461 19.11 10.72 3.53
C GLN A 461 18.66 9.40 4.16
N TYR A 462 17.35 9.24 4.39
CA TYR A 462 16.77 8.11 5.12
C TYR A 462 16.98 6.76 4.42
N GLN A 463 16.68 6.68 3.12
CA GLN A 463 16.94 5.48 2.32
C GLN A 463 17.42 5.83 0.90
N PRO A 464 18.33 5.02 0.31
CA PRO A 464 18.70 5.17 -1.09
C PRO A 464 17.46 5.05 -1.98
N HIS A 465 17.34 5.94 -2.97
CA HIS A 465 16.28 5.95 -3.98
C HIS A 465 14.85 6.23 -3.49
N LEU A 466 14.67 6.73 -2.25
CA LEU A 466 13.39 7.21 -1.77
C LEU A 466 13.26 8.72 -2.02
N PHE A 467 12.66 9.10 -3.14
CA PHE A 467 12.52 10.51 -3.54
C PHE A 467 11.04 10.88 -3.65
N TYR A 468 10.69 12.06 -3.12
CA TYR A 468 9.37 12.67 -3.23
C TYR A 468 9.52 14.11 -3.65
N THR A 469 8.67 14.59 -4.55
CA THR A 469 8.72 15.98 -4.99
C THR A 469 8.20 16.92 -3.88
N PRO A 470 8.59 18.21 -3.88
CA PRO A 470 8.04 19.18 -2.95
C PRO A 470 6.51 19.21 -2.98
N GLU A 471 5.90 19.13 -4.16
CA GLU A 471 4.45 19.13 -4.35
C GLU A 471 3.80 17.93 -3.65
N THR A 472 4.41 16.74 -3.76
CA THR A 472 3.91 15.53 -3.08
C THR A 472 3.93 15.71 -1.55
N LEU A 473 5.00 16.29 -1.00
CA LEU A 473 5.10 16.52 0.44
C LEU A 473 4.16 17.63 0.92
N GLN A 474 3.97 18.68 0.14
CA GLN A 474 3.01 19.77 0.42
C GLN A 474 1.58 19.23 0.48
N LEU A 475 1.19 18.39 -0.49
CA LEU A 475 -0.10 17.72 -0.51
C LEU A 475 -0.26 16.76 0.68
N PHE A 476 0.78 15.99 1.00
CA PHE A 476 0.77 15.09 2.16
C PHE A 476 0.58 15.84 3.49
N VAL A 477 1.32 16.94 3.71
CA VAL A 477 1.21 17.77 4.92
C VAL A 477 -0.14 18.50 4.96
N GLY A 478 -0.63 19.02 3.84
CA GLY A 478 -2.00 19.52 3.74
C GLY A 478 -3.03 18.46 4.10
N GLY A 479 -2.81 17.22 3.68
CA GLY A 479 -3.64 16.05 3.99
C GLY A 479 -3.75 15.79 5.50
N LEU A 480 -2.65 15.95 6.24
CA LEU A 480 -2.63 15.83 7.71
C LEU A 480 -3.53 16.87 8.40
N ALA A 481 -3.63 18.08 7.83
CA ALA A 481 -4.51 19.13 8.30
C ALA A 481 -5.97 18.95 7.86
N MET A 482 -6.21 18.23 6.76
CA MET A 482 -7.54 17.96 6.21
C MET A 482 -8.28 16.83 6.92
N SER A 483 -7.61 15.71 7.21
CA SER A 483 -8.22 14.53 7.81
C SER A 483 -7.20 13.68 8.57
N ARG A 484 -7.68 12.93 9.58
CA ARG A 484 -6.87 11.92 10.27
C ARG A 484 -6.70 10.62 9.50
N LEU A 485 -7.54 10.36 8.50
CA LEU A 485 -7.44 9.20 7.62
C LEU A 485 -6.83 9.65 6.30
N ILE A 486 -5.65 9.12 5.96
CA ILE A 486 -4.97 9.36 4.68
C ILE A 486 -4.93 8.03 3.91
N LEU A 487 -5.37 8.05 2.66
CA LEU A 487 -5.28 6.92 1.73
C LEU A 487 -4.21 7.22 0.69
N LEU A 488 -3.14 6.43 0.70
CA LEU A 488 -2.08 6.45 -0.30
C LEU A 488 -2.37 5.38 -1.35
N GLN A 489 -2.69 5.80 -2.58
CA GLN A 489 -3.04 4.89 -3.66
C GLN A 489 -1.98 4.93 -4.76
N GLY A 490 -1.72 3.82 -5.45
CA GLY A 490 -0.72 3.79 -6.52
C GLY A 490 -0.28 2.39 -6.87
N ILE A 491 0.49 2.24 -7.95
CA ILE A 491 1.05 0.94 -8.36
C ILE A 491 1.99 0.41 -7.26
N SER A 492 2.14 -0.92 -7.17
CA SER A 492 3.13 -1.52 -6.27
C SER A 492 4.54 -0.96 -6.54
N GLY A 493 5.31 -0.78 -5.46
CA GLY A 493 6.69 -0.27 -5.51
C GLY A 493 6.84 1.26 -5.62
N THR A 494 5.77 2.06 -5.50
CA THR A 494 5.85 3.55 -5.49
C THR A 494 6.28 4.16 -4.14
N GLY A 495 6.54 3.33 -3.13
CA GLY A 495 7.03 3.81 -1.83
C GLY A 495 5.96 4.24 -0.82
N LYS A 496 4.67 3.99 -1.08
CA LYS A 496 3.53 4.37 -0.22
C LYS A 496 3.74 4.10 1.28
N THR A 497 3.99 2.85 1.63
CA THR A 497 4.21 2.39 3.01
C THR A 497 5.49 3.01 3.59
N LYS A 498 6.52 3.17 2.76
CA LYS A 498 7.81 3.79 3.16
C LYS A 498 7.72 5.28 3.40
N LEU A 499 6.89 6.03 2.65
CA LEU A 499 6.66 7.46 2.91
C LEU A 499 6.14 7.64 4.34
N ALA A 500 5.10 6.90 4.69
CA ALA A 500 4.47 7.00 6.01
C ALA A 500 5.44 6.62 7.14
N GLN A 501 6.18 5.51 6.99
CA GLN A 501 7.20 5.11 7.96
C GLN A 501 8.29 6.15 8.10
N ALA A 502 8.90 6.59 6.98
CA ALA A 502 10.00 7.52 7.00
C ALA A 502 9.58 8.89 7.56
N PHE A 503 8.38 9.37 7.21
CA PHE A 503 7.84 10.61 7.74
C PHE A 503 7.66 10.54 9.26
N ALA A 504 7.05 9.47 9.78
CA ALA A 504 6.91 9.27 11.22
C ALA A 504 8.25 9.12 11.94
N SER A 505 9.22 8.44 11.32
CA SER A 505 10.58 8.29 11.87
C SER A 505 11.38 9.60 11.88
N ILE A 506 11.20 10.45 10.87
CA ILE A 506 11.87 11.75 10.77
C ILE A 506 11.23 12.73 11.76
N VAL A 507 9.91 12.91 11.68
CA VAL A 507 9.19 13.92 12.45
C VAL A 507 8.98 13.47 13.89
N GLY A 508 8.59 12.21 14.12
CA GLY A 508 8.28 11.66 15.44
C GLY A 508 9.48 11.06 16.18
N ASP A 509 10.37 10.33 15.50
CA ASP A 509 11.53 9.63 16.13
C ASP A 509 12.85 10.42 16.13
N ASN A 510 12.93 11.55 15.41
CA ASN A 510 14.18 12.27 15.15
C ASN A 510 15.30 11.33 14.66
N SER A 511 14.94 10.41 13.76
CA SER A 511 15.84 9.39 13.24
C SER A 511 16.09 9.62 11.75
N ASP A 512 17.35 9.53 11.35
CA ASP A 512 17.83 9.64 9.97
C ASP A 512 17.93 8.26 9.29
N GLY A 513 17.27 7.24 9.85
CA GLY A 513 17.37 5.84 9.39
C GLY A 513 18.62 5.09 9.89
N SER A 514 19.56 5.75 10.58
CA SER A 514 20.82 5.13 11.03
C SER A 514 20.81 4.56 12.45
N LYS A 515 19.82 4.93 13.28
CA LYS A 515 19.72 4.46 14.67
C LYS A 515 18.95 3.16 14.77
N SER A 516 19.58 2.14 15.37
CA SER A 516 18.88 0.93 15.82
C SER A 516 17.80 1.28 16.85
N GLU A 517 16.63 0.67 16.71
CA GLU A 517 15.34 0.83 17.44
C GLU A 517 15.40 0.71 18.97
N LYS A 518 16.57 0.67 19.60
CA LYS A 518 16.74 0.08 20.92
C LYS A 518 16.31 0.95 22.11
N ASP A 519 16.20 2.27 21.99
CA ASP A 519 16.03 3.12 23.19
C ASP A 519 14.73 3.97 23.27
N ASN A 520 14.07 4.36 22.16
CA ASN A 520 12.96 5.33 22.20
C ASN A 520 11.61 4.87 21.62
N GLY A 521 11.52 3.64 21.09
CA GLY A 521 10.35 3.10 20.38
C GLY A 521 10.01 3.88 19.09
N SER A 522 9.29 3.23 18.16
CA SER A 522 8.93 3.86 16.88
C SER A 522 7.59 4.57 16.94
N CYS A 523 7.52 5.76 16.34
CA CYS A 523 6.31 6.54 16.08
C CYS A 523 5.46 6.00 14.92
N SER A 524 5.77 4.81 14.39
CA SER A 524 4.96 4.16 13.36
C SER A 524 4.66 2.72 13.74
N CYS A 525 3.48 2.25 13.35
CA CYS A 525 3.08 0.86 13.50
C CYS A 525 2.47 0.37 12.19
N ILE A 526 2.97 -0.74 11.65
CA ILE A 526 2.48 -1.32 10.41
C ILE A 526 1.53 -2.47 10.75
N ILE A 527 0.36 -2.44 10.15
CA ILE A 527 -0.71 -3.41 10.33
C ILE A 527 -1.02 -4.00 8.95
N PRO A 528 -0.53 -5.21 8.64
CA PRO A 528 -0.82 -5.86 7.37
C PRO A 528 -2.26 -6.35 7.36
N VAL A 529 -3.12 -5.71 6.57
CA VAL A 529 -4.53 -6.06 6.45
C VAL A 529 -4.65 -7.43 5.79
N GLN A 530 -5.48 -8.31 6.37
CA GLN A 530 -5.71 -9.63 5.81
C GLN A 530 -7.00 -9.66 5.00
N ALA A 531 -7.05 -10.57 4.02
CA ALA A 531 -8.28 -10.86 3.30
C ALA A 531 -9.33 -11.46 4.24
N GLY A 532 -10.56 -10.95 4.17
CA GLY A 532 -11.71 -11.48 4.92
C GLY A 532 -11.95 -10.82 6.28
N TRP A 533 -11.28 -9.70 6.60
CA TRP A 533 -11.63 -8.88 7.76
C TRP A 533 -13.02 -8.29 7.60
N ARG A 534 -13.85 -8.42 8.63
CA ARG A 534 -15.27 -8.04 8.59
C ARG A 534 -15.74 -7.23 9.78
N ASP A 535 -15.02 -7.27 10.89
CA ASP A 535 -15.44 -6.58 12.12
C ASP A 535 -14.29 -5.81 12.77
N ASN A 536 -14.62 -4.98 13.76
CA ASN A 536 -13.62 -4.22 14.48
C ASN A 536 -12.74 -5.13 15.37
N GLN A 537 -13.15 -6.38 15.65
CA GLN A 537 -12.37 -7.32 16.47
C GLN A 537 -11.14 -7.83 15.72
N ASP A 538 -11.24 -7.99 14.40
CA ASP A 538 -10.11 -8.30 13.53
C ASP A 538 -8.98 -7.26 13.68
N LEU A 539 -9.35 -6.00 13.89
CA LEU A 539 -8.44 -4.87 14.04
C LEU A 539 -7.99 -4.63 15.49
N LEU A 540 -8.93 -4.52 16.43
CA LEU A 540 -8.69 -4.15 17.81
C LEU A 540 -8.28 -5.33 18.69
N GLY A 541 -8.74 -6.53 18.36
CA GLY A 541 -8.66 -7.72 19.22
C GLY A 541 -10.00 -8.12 19.79
N TYR A 542 -10.00 -9.23 20.53
CA TYR A 542 -11.21 -9.81 21.12
C TYR A 542 -10.95 -10.24 22.56
N TYR A 543 -12.01 -10.25 23.38
CA TYR A 543 -11.98 -10.77 24.73
C TYR A 543 -12.35 -12.25 24.75
N ASN A 544 -11.48 -13.09 25.28
CA ASN A 544 -11.81 -14.48 25.57
C ASN A 544 -12.38 -14.60 26.99
N ALA A 545 -13.68 -14.84 27.09
CA ALA A 545 -14.38 -14.96 28.37
C ALA A 545 -13.95 -16.20 29.20
N PHE A 546 -13.49 -17.28 28.54
CA PHE A 546 -13.02 -18.48 29.23
C PHE A 546 -11.67 -18.26 29.91
N GLU A 547 -10.74 -17.63 29.19
CA GLU A 547 -9.39 -17.33 29.68
C GLU A 547 -9.31 -16.01 30.46
N LYS A 548 -10.41 -15.23 30.46
CA LYS A 548 -10.50 -13.88 31.03
C LYS A 548 -9.38 -12.96 30.55
N LYS A 549 -9.01 -13.09 29.27
CA LYS A 549 -7.91 -12.37 28.65
C LYS A 549 -8.37 -11.67 27.39
N PHE A 550 -7.96 -10.42 27.22
CA PHE A 550 -8.10 -9.71 25.96
C PHE A 550 -6.89 -10.00 25.08
N TYR A 551 -7.14 -10.35 23.82
CA TYR A 551 -6.10 -10.60 22.83
C TYR A 551 -5.82 -9.33 22.04
N GLU A 552 -4.90 -8.50 22.54
CA GLU A 552 -4.52 -7.24 21.89
C GLU A 552 -3.84 -7.50 20.54
N LYS A 553 -4.34 -6.83 19.50
CA LYS A 553 -3.74 -6.83 18.15
C LYS A 553 -2.74 -5.68 18.01
N THR A 554 -1.91 -5.76 16.96
CA THR A 554 -0.90 -4.74 16.65
C THR A 554 -1.48 -3.33 16.58
N PHE A 555 -2.66 -3.17 15.98
CA PHE A 555 -3.33 -1.88 15.88
C PHE A 555 -3.72 -1.31 17.25
N SER A 556 -4.37 -2.09 18.13
CA SER A 556 -4.77 -1.60 19.46
C SER A 556 -3.56 -1.35 20.36
N LYS A 557 -2.50 -2.15 20.26
CA LYS A 557 -1.20 -1.89 20.91
C LYS A 557 -0.59 -0.57 20.44
N GLY A 558 -0.61 -0.29 19.14
CA GLY A 558 -0.12 0.96 18.56
C GLY A 558 -0.92 2.17 19.04
N LEU A 559 -2.25 2.08 19.01
CA LEU A 559 -3.15 3.14 19.48
C LEU A 559 -2.97 3.42 20.99
N TYR A 560 -2.85 2.36 21.78
CA TYR A 560 -2.56 2.45 23.21
C TYR A 560 -1.19 3.09 23.46
N THR A 561 -0.15 2.66 22.73
CA THR A 561 1.21 3.23 22.80
C THR A 561 1.21 4.72 22.49
N ALA A 562 0.46 5.16 21.48
CA ALA A 562 0.36 6.57 21.11
C ALA A 562 -0.26 7.46 22.20
N SER A 563 -1.06 6.86 23.10
CA SER A 563 -1.70 7.55 24.23
C SER A 563 -0.79 7.70 25.45
N THR A 564 0.35 7.01 25.47
CA THR A 564 1.30 7.05 26.60
C THR A 564 2.10 8.36 26.65
N PRO A 565 2.62 8.77 27.81
CA PRO A 565 3.39 10.01 27.98
C PRO A 565 4.59 10.11 27.03
N GLN A 566 5.21 8.98 26.69
CA GLN A 566 6.35 8.94 25.77
C GLN A 566 5.98 9.34 24.33
N PHE A 567 4.74 9.12 23.91
CA PHE A 567 4.30 9.34 22.52
C PHE A 567 3.22 10.41 22.38
N LYS A 568 2.56 10.82 23.46
CA LYS A 568 1.40 11.74 23.45
C LYS A 568 1.63 13.05 22.67
N ASN A 569 2.86 13.57 22.65
CA ASN A 569 3.20 14.78 21.90
C ASN A 569 4.07 14.53 20.65
N ARG A 570 4.18 13.27 20.22
CA ARG A 570 4.93 12.87 19.01
C ARG A 570 3.94 12.44 17.94
N LEU A 571 4.18 12.82 16.70
CA LEU A 571 3.37 12.42 15.55
C LEU A 571 3.40 10.88 15.41
N PHE A 572 2.26 10.22 15.51
CA PHE A 572 2.17 8.75 15.54
C PHE A 572 1.31 8.22 14.38
N PHE A 573 1.87 7.34 13.55
CA PHE A 573 1.18 6.80 12.38
C PHE A 573 0.82 5.33 12.56
N LEU A 574 -0.46 5.01 12.39
CA LEU A 574 -0.97 3.65 12.26
C LEU A 574 -1.17 3.34 10.78
N ILE A 575 -0.28 2.54 10.21
CA ILE A 575 -0.20 2.25 8.78
C ILE A 575 -0.93 0.93 8.50
N LEU A 576 -2.13 1.02 7.92
CA LEU A 576 -2.90 -0.11 7.43
C LEU A 576 -2.39 -0.46 6.03
N ASP A 577 -1.51 -1.45 5.96
CA ASP A 577 -0.88 -1.85 4.71
C ASP A 577 -1.84 -2.71 3.89
N GLU A 578 -1.99 -2.40 2.60
CA GLU A 578 -2.92 -3.08 1.69
C GLU A 578 -4.37 -3.03 2.21
N MET A 579 -4.80 -1.84 2.63
CA MET A 579 -6.10 -1.56 3.23
C MET A 579 -7.28 -2.02 2.37
N ASN A 580 -7.11 -2.09 1.04
CA ASN A 580 -8.13 -2.52 0.09
C ASN A 580 -8.23 -4.04 -0.14
N LEU A 581 -7.48 -4.86 0.62
CA LEU A 581 -7.66 -6.33 0.62
C LEU A 581 -8.97 -6.77 1.27
N SER A 582 -9.54 -5.92 2.13
CA SER A 582 -10.83 -6.11 2.79
C SER A 582 -11.63 -4.81 2.75
N HIS A 583 -12.90 -4.84 3.14
CA HIS A 583 -13.80 -3.68 3.14
C HIS A 583 -13.57 -2.79 4.38
N PRO A 584 -12.91 -1.61 4.26
CA PRO A 584 -12.63 -0.81 5.45
C PRO A 584 -13.88 -0.20 6.08
N GLU A 585 -14.94 0.02 5.31
CA GLU A 585 -16.24 0.41 5.84
C GLU A 585 -16.85 -0.62 6.82
N GLN A 586 -16.33 -1.86 6.87
CA GLN A 586 -16.75 -2.89 7.81
C GLN A 586 -15.85 -2.94 9.04
N TYR A 587 -14.56 -3.26 8.88
CA TYR A 587 -13.64 -3.47 10.01
C TYR A 587 -13.09 -2.16 10.62
N PHE A 588 -13.26 -1.03 9.94
CA PHE A 588 -12.84 0.31 10.39
C PHE A 588 -14.05 1.23 10.64
N ALA A 589 -15.26 0.67 10.72
CA ALA A 589 -16.52 1.41 10.79
C ALA A 589 -16.58 2.34 12.01
N ASP A 590 -16.15 1.87 13.18
CA ASP A 590 -16.25 2.66 14.42
C ASP A 590 -15.34 3.88 14.39
N PHE A 591 -14.17 3.76 13.74
CA PHE A 591 -13.25 4.89 13.56
C PHE A 591 -13.81 5.91 12.57
N ILE A 592 -14.41 5.44 11.47
CA ILE A 592 -15.11 6.29 10.48
C ILE A 592 -16.26 7.05 11.15
N SER A 593 -17.02 6.38 12.00
CA SER A 593 -18.12 6.97 12.79
C SER A 593 -17.59 7.97 13.83
N ALA A 594 -16.54 7.62 14.57
CA ALA A 594 -15.94 8.51 15.57
C ALA A 594 -15.37 9.79 14.93
N MET A 595 -14.73 9.69 13.76
CA MET A 595 -14.26 10.85 12.99
C MET A 595 -15.40 11.76 12.49
N GLU A 596 -16.61 11.23 12.30
CA GLU A 596 -17.78 12.01 11.91
C GLU A 596 -18.42 12.76 13.09
N GLN A 597 -18.32 12.21 14.30
CA GLN A 597 -18.80 12.87 15.51
C GLN A 597 -17.91 14.04 15.95
N ALA A 598 -16.65 14.09 15.50
CA ALA A 598 -15.71 15.19 15.73
C ALA A 598 -16.08 16.45 14.93
N ASN A 599 -17.14 17.12 15.36
CA ASN A 599 -17.72 18.27 14.65
C ASN A 599 -16.95 19.59 14.86
N SER A 600 -16.15 19.74 15.93
CA SER A 600 -15.47 21.01 16.24
C SER A 600 -14.07 21.08 15.63
N SER A 601 -13.20 20.10 15.90
CA SER A 601 -11.84 20.07 15.36
C SER A 601 -11.40 18.66 14.95
N ILE A 602 -10.59 18.56 13.88
CA ILE A 602 -9.93 17.28 13.55
C ILE A 602 -8.94 16.87 14.65
N PHE A 603 -8.63 17.74 15.62
CA PHE A 603 -7.72 17.47 16.74
C PHE A 603 -8.46 17.13 18.04
N ASP A 604 -9.77 16.90 18.01
CA ASP A 604 -10.51 16.46 19.20
C ASP A 604 -10.25 14.98 19.49
N PRO A 605 -10.05 14.56 20.76
CA PRO A 605 -9.84 13.15 21.09
C PRO A 605 -11.09 12.35 20.71
N LEU A 606 -10.89 11.21 20.03
CA LEU A 606 -11.98 10.32 19.66
C LEU A 606 -12.06 9.17 20.66
N THR A 607 -13.23 8.57 20.85
CA THR A 607 -13.38 7.35 21.65
C THR A 607 -14.04 6.27 20.82
N VAL A 608 -13.48 5.07 20.87
CA VAL A 608 -13.96 3.89 20.15
C VAL A 608 -14.19 2.77 21.18
N GLU A 609 -15.29 2.04 21.02
CA GLU A 609 -15.60 0.90 21.89
C GLU A 609 -14.59 -0.22 21.63
N LEU A 610 -13.89 -0.66 22.69
CA LEU A 610 -12.91 -1.74 22.62
C LEU A 610 -13.54 -3.07 23.04
N LEU A 611 -14.45 -3.02 24.02
CA LEU A 611 -15.09 -4.17 24.65
C LEU A 611 -16.58 -3.93 24.71
N SER A 612 -17.37 -4.98 24.53
CA SER A 612 -18.82 -4.91 24.71
C SER A 612 -19.26 -5.94 25.74
N GLY A 613 -19.92 -5.47 26.81
CA GLY A 613 -20.64 -6.32 27.76
C GLY A 613 -19.80 -6.96 28.89
N MET A 614 -18.75 -6.29 29.38
CA MET A 614 -17.99 -6.79 30.54
C MET A 614 -18.70 -6.49 31.87
N PRO A 615 -18.69 -7.41 32.85
CA PRO A 615 -19.20 -7.13 34.19
C PRO A 615 -18.38 -6.02 34.85
N LYS A 616 -19.05 -4.99 35.39
CA LYS A 616 -18.44 -3.82 36.05
C LYS A 616 -17.44 -4.18 37.14
N GLU A 617 -17.66 -5.29 37.85
CA GLU A 617 -16.78 -5.85 38.89
C GLU A 617 -15.36 -6.15 38.37
N THR A 618 -15.22 -6.43 37.07
CA THR A 618 -13.91 -6.69 36.43
C THR A 618 -13.13 -5.39 36.18
N MET A 619 -13.83 -4.25 36.10
CA MET A 619 -13.29 -2.93 35.75
C MET A 619 -12.73 -2.17 36.95
N GLU A 620 -13.15 -2.50 38.17
CA GLU A 620 -12.75 -1.81 39.42
C GLU A 620 -11.45 -2.36 40.04
N SER A 621 -10.79 -3.32 39.38
CA SER A 621 -9.51 -3.86 39.87
C SER A 621 -8.32 -3.00 39.45
N ASP A 622 -7.25 -2.96 40.26
CA ASP A 622 -5.91 -2.39 39.95
C ASP A 622 -5.20 -3.07 38.74
N ARG A 623 -5.98 -3.84 37.96
CA ARG A 623 -5.58 -4.55 36.75
C ARG A 623 -5.98 -3.83 35.48
N TRP A 624 -6.71 -2.70 35.56
CA TRP A 624 -7.06 -1.94 34.38
C TRP A 624 -5.88 -1.09 33.86
N PRO A 625 -5.60 -1.08 32.55
CA PRO A 625 -4.54 -0.26 31.96
C PRO A 625 -4.83 1.25 32.12
N LYS A 626 -3.78 2.03 32.38
CA LYS A 626 -3.91 3.46 32.77
C LYS A 626 -4.54 4.35 31.71
N TYR A 627 -4.29 4.06 30.44
CA TYR A 627 -4.73 4.90 29.30
C TYR A 627 -5.98 4.36 28.61
N LEU A 628 -6.67 3.38 29.22
CA LEU A 628 -7.94 2.85 28.75
C LEU A 628 -9.09 3.48 29.55
N GLN A 629 -10.05 4.11 28.88
CA GLN A 629 -11.21 4.73 29.53
C GLN A 629 -12.36 3.73 29.59
N ASN A 630 -12.45 2.99 30.69
CA ASN A 630 -13.45 1.93 30.84
C ASN A 630 -13.33 0.96 29.64
N GLU A 631 -14.44 0.62 29.00
CA GLU A 631 -14.50 -0.25 27.82
C GLU A 631 -14.09 0.44 26.51
N LYS A 632 -13.61 1.69 26.55
CA LYS A 632 -13.28 2.50 25.36
C LYS A 632 -11.79 2.78 25.24
N ILE A 633 -11.30 2.70 24.01
CA ILE A 633 -9.96 3.16 23.63
C ILE A 633 -10.03 4.60 23.09
N ILE A 634 -9.11 5.44 23.55
CA ILE A 634 -9.01 6.82 23.09
C ILE A 634 -8.14 6.85 21.83
N VAL A 635 -8.55 7.61 20.83
CA VAL A 635 -7.68 8.03 19.72
C VAL A 635 -7.15 9.42 20.05
N PRO A 636 -5.88 9.53 20.50
CA PRO A 636 -5.31 10.80 20.87
C PRO A 636 -5.07 11.68 19.63
N PRO A 637 -4.95 13.01 19.80
CA PRO A 637 -4.89 13.95 18.68
C PRO A 637 -3.60 13.89 17.85
N ASN A 638 -2.59 13.17 18.35
CA ASN A 638 -1.32 12.94 17.68
C ASN A 638 -1.31 11.71 16.75
N VAL A 639 -2.45 11.02 16.58
CA VAL A 639 -2.55 9.79 15.77
C VAL A 639 -3.19 10.07 14.41
N TRP A 640 -2.52 9.60 13.35
CA TRP A 640 -3.07 9.52 11.99
C TRP A 640 -3.10 8.07 11.51
N PHE A 641 -4.15 7.74 10.75
CA PHE A 641 -4.34 6.46 10.11
C PHE A 641 -3.94 6.58 8.65
N ILE A 642 -2.95 5.80 8.22
CA ILE A 642 -2.49 5.78 6.82
C ILE A 642 -2.88 4.44 6.19
N GLY A 643 -3.84 4.45 5.27
CA GLY A 643 -4.18 3.29 4.45
C GLY A 643 -3.37 3.28 3.17
N THR A 644 -2.65 2.19 2.89
CA THR A 644 -2.03 2.01 1.56
C THR A 644 -2.93 1.14 0.71
N ALA A 645 -3.06 1.47 -0.57
CA ALA A 645 -3.88 0.73 -1.52
C ALA A 645 -3.15 0.57 -2.84
N ASN A 646 -3.18 -0.64 -3.40
CA ASN A 646 -2.76 -0.87 -4.77
C ASN A 646 -3.93 -0.69 -5.73
N HIS A 647 -3.68 -0.17 -6.93
CA HIS A 647 -4.71 0.01 -7.97
C HIS A 647 -4.84 -1.21 -8.91
N ASP A 648 -4.46 -2.41 -8.44
CA ASP A 648 -4.43 -3.62 -9.28
C ASP A 648 -5.83 -4.25 -9.41
N GLU A 649 -6.10 -4.92 -10.54
CA GLU A 649 -7.40 -5.55 -10.89
C GLU A 649 -7.95 -6.53 -9.84
N THR A 650 -7.11 -7.02 -8.94
CA THR A 650 -7.46 -7.98 -7.89
C THR A 650 -7.95 -7.32 -6.59
N THR A 651 -8.02 -5.99 -6.53
CA THR A 651 -8.34 -5.24 -5.31
C THR A 651 -9.70 -4.56 -5.37
N MET A 652 -10.35 -4.42 -4.21
CA MET A 652 -11.67 -3.79 -4.12
C MET A 652 -11.55 -2.27 -4.12
N GLU A 653 -12.46 -1.57 -4.81
CA GLU A 653 -12.56 -0.11 -4.70
C GLU A 653 -13.15 0.27 -3.34
N PHE A 654 -12.65 1.36 -2.73
CA PHE A 654 -13.20 1.82 -1.46
C PHE A 654 -14.60 2.42 -1.64
N ALA A 655 -15.47 2.22 -0.65
CA ALA A 655 -16.78 2.87 -0.64
C ALA A 655 -16.68 4.40 -0.55
N ASP A 656 -17.69 5.11 -1.09
CA ASP A 656 -17.76 6.58 -1.05
C ASP A 656 -17.67 7.14 0.36
N LYS A 657 -18.25 6.44 1.33
CA LYS A 657 -18.17 6.78 2.75
C LYS A 657 -16.72 6.89 3.24
N THR A 658 -15.84 6.03 2.76
CA THR A 658 -14.43 6.02 3.14
C THR A 658 -13.69 7.15 2.43
N TYR A 659 -13.89 7.29 1.11
CA TYR A 659 -13.29 8.36 0.29
C TYR A 659 -13.66 9.77 0.75
N ASP A 660 -14.92 10.01 1.11
CA ASP A 660 -15.39 11.34 1.53
C ASP A 660 -14.72 11.79 2.84
N ARG A 661 -14.40 10.84 3.71
CA ARG A 661 -13.81 11.08 5.04
C ARG A 661 -12.28 11.12 5.02
N ALA A 662 -11.64 10.45 4.08
CA ALA A 662 -10.19 10.41 3.97
C ALA A 662 -9.61 11.56 3.14
N HIS A 663 -8.36 11.93 3.38
CA HIS A 663 -7.54 12.56 2.35
C HIS A 663 -6.98 11.46 1.44
N VAL A 664 -7.18 11.56 0.13
CA VAL A 664 -6.67 10.57 -0.82
C VAL A 664 -5.55 11.19 -1.61
N MET A 665 -4.41 10.51 -1.69
CA MET A 665 -3.26 10.95 -2.47
C MET A 665 -2.82 9.82 -3.40
N VAL A 666 -2.75 10.11 -4.69
CA VAL A 666 -2.28 9.16 -5.71
C VAL A 666 -0.76 9.34 -5.87
N MET A 667 -0.03 8.25 -5.68
CA MET A 667 1.42 8.19 -5.67
C MET A 667 1.93 7.68 -7.03
N GLU A 668 2.57 8.58 -7.76
CA GLU A 668 3.23 8.26 -9.02
C GLU A 668 4.65 7.70 -8.79
N ARG A 669 5.25 7.11 -9.83
CA ARG A 669 6.65 6.65 -9.76
C ARG A 669 7.59 7.85 -9.85
N ASN A 670 8.23 8.18 -8.74
CA ASN A 670 9.25 9.22 -8.70
C ASN A 670 10.56 8.74 -9.33
N THR A 671 10.89 9.28 -10.51
CA THR A 671 12.13 8.97 -11.24
C THR A 671 13.20 10.04 -11.08
N GLN A 672 12.82 11.26 -10.66
CA GLN A 672 13.73 12.39 -10.52
C GLN A 672 14.10 12.64 -9.07
N LYS A 673 15.36 12.98 -8.81
CA LYS A 673 15.84 13.38 -7.48
C LYS A 673 15.56 14.88 -7.29
N PRO A 674 14.63 15.26 -6.39
CA PRO A 674 14.35 16.66 -6.12
C PRO A 674 15.51 17.30 -5.35
N SER A 675 15.67 18.61 -5.53
CA SER A 675 16.69 19.41 -4.87
C SER A 675 16.11 20.11 -3.64
N TYR A 676 16.37 19.58 -2.45
CA TYR A 676 16.05 20.22 -1.18
C TYR A 676 17.24 21.01 -0.63
N GLN A 677 16.96 22.12 0.06
CA GLN A 677 18.01 22.89 0.73
C GLN A 677 18.52 22.14 1.96
N LYS A 678 19.83 22.15 2.15
CA LYS A 678 20.48 21.48 3.28
C LYS A 678 20.08 22.11 4.61
N VAL A 679 19.50 21.31 5.48
CA VAL A 679 19.13 21.71 6.85
C VAL A 679 19.99 21.02 7.91
N ARG A 680 19.93 21.52 9.15
CA ARG A 680 20.56 20.88 10.31
C ARG A 680 19.82 19.59 10.66
N GLN A 681 20.54 18.63 11.27
CA GLN A 681 19.90 17.45 11.84
C GLN A 681 18.87 17.86 12.90
N GLY A 682 17.73 17.19 12.90
CA GLY A 682 16.60 17.49 13.79
C GLY A 682 15.69 18.62 13.33
N ALA A 683 15.97 19.37 12.26
CA ALA A 683 15.12 20.49 11.82
C ALA A 683 13.66 20.10 11.45
N ALA A 684 13.42 18.81 11.17
CA ALA A 684 12.09 18.26 10.88
C ALA A 684 11.42 17.62 12.11
N HIS A 685 12.06 17.63 13.29
CA HIS A 685 11.58 16.95 14.49
C HIS A 685 10.63 17.83 15.30
N TRP A 686 9.38 17.89 14.85
CA TRP A 686 8.33 18.72 15.43
C TRP A 686 7.46 17.92 16.39
N SER A 687 6.98 18.58 17.45
CA SER A 687 5.93 18.00 18.27
C SER A 687 4.58 18.01 17.55
N ALA A 688 3.68 17.10 17.93
CA ALA A 688 2.34 17.07 17.37
C ALA A 688 1.56 18.38 17.66
N GLU A 689 1.83 18.99 18.81
CA GLU A 689 1.27 20.28 19.20
C GLU A 689 1.81 21.45 18.36
N ASP A 690 3.12 21.50 18.09
CA ASP A 690 3.71 22.56 17.25
C ASP A 690 3.18 22.48 15.82
N LEU A 691 3.11 21.28 15.25
CA LEU A 691 2.56 21.07 13.91
C LEU A 691 1.08 21.48 13.84
N ARG A 692 0.30 21.16 14.87
CA ARG A 692 -1.10 21.60 14.98
C ARG A 692 -1.21 23.11 15.04
N ASN A 693 -0.38 23.77 15.84
CA ASN A 693 -0.41 25.23 15.98
C ASN A 693 -0.07 25.90 14.64
N ALA A 694 0.92 25.38 13.91
CA ALA A 694 1.26 25.88 12.58
C ALA A 694 0.12 25.68 11.56
N PHE A 695 -0.64 24.57 11.65
CA PHE A 695 -1.82 24.37 10.82
C PHE A 695 -2.93 25.37 11.14
N VAL A 696 -3.20 25.63 12.42
CA VAL A 696 -4.20 26.61 12.85
C VAL A 696 -3.80 28.02 12.42
N GLU A 697 -2.53 28.40 12.60
CA GLU A 697 -2.00 29.70 12.17
C GLU A 697 -2.16 29.90 10.65
N ALA A 698 -1.86 28.87 9.84
CA ALA A 698 -2.09 28.93 8.41
C ALA A 698 -3.58 29.07 8.06
N GLN A 699 -4.46 28.34 8.76
CA GLN A 699 -5.91 28.35 8.53
C GLN A 699 -6.60 29.66 8.95
N GLU A 700 -6.11 30.32 10.00
CA GLU A 700 -6.64 31.58 10.52
C GLU A 700 -5.98 32.83 9.90
N SER A 701 -4.94 32.65 9.08
CA SER A 701 -4.31 33.76 8.37
C SER A 701 -5.22 34.38 7.30
N ASP A 702 -5.16 35.70 7.15
CA ASP A 702 -5.94 36.44 6.13
C ASP A 702 -5.67 35.89 4.71
N GLU A 703 -4.42 35.57 4.40
CA GLU A 703 -4.03 34.97 3.11
C GLU A 703 -4.61 33.56 2.93
N GLY A 704 -4.57 32.74 3.98
CA GLY A 704 -5.12 31.39 3.98
C GLY A 704 -6.63 31.38 3.77
N GLU A 705 -7.36 32.26 4.47
CA GLU A 705 -8.81 32.38 4.32
C GLU A 705 -9.20 32.84 2.91
N GLN A 706 -8.48 33.81 2.33
CA GLN A 706 -8.69 34.25 0.95
C GLN A 706 -8.45 33.13 -0.07
N GLN A 707 -7.40 32.32 0.12
CA GLN A 707 -7.10 31.19 -0.76
C GLN A 707 -8.18 30.11 -0.68
N ALA A 708 -8.62 29.76 0.53
CA ALA A 708 -9.70 28.79 0.73
C ALA A 708 -11.02 29.28 0.15
N ALA A 709 -11.35 30.57 0.31
CA ALA A 709 -12.53 31.18 -0.28
C ALA A 709 -12.49 31.13 -1.81
N TRP A 710 -11.33 31.44 -2.42
CA TRP A 710 -11.15 31.35 -3.86
C TRP A 710 -11.35 29.92 -4.40
N VAL A 711 -10.78 28.91 -3.73
CA VAL A 711 -10.98 27.50 -4.12
C VAL A 711 -12.45 27.10 -3.99
N THR A 712 -13.13 27.55 -2.93
CA THR A 712 -14.56 27.28 -2.70
C THR A 712 -15.43 27.91 -3.79
N GLU A 713 -15.16 29.15 -4.18
CA GLU A 713 -15.84 29.83 -5.27
C GLU A 713 -15.68 29.08 -6.61
N LYS A 714 -14.45 28.66 -6.92
CA LYS A 714 -14.16 27.88 -8.14
C LYS A 714 -14.86 26.53 -8.13
N MET A 715 -14.89 25.83 -7.00
CA MET A 715 -15.65 24.58 -6.87
C MET A 715 -17.15 24.80 -7.09
N HIS A 716 -17.74 25.85 -6.50
CA HIS A 716 -19.16 26.18 -6.69
C HIS A 716 -19.52 26.50 -8.14
N SER A 717 -18.60 27.07 -8.92
CA SER A 717 -18.82 27.31 -10.36
C SER A 717 -19.06 26.03 -11.17
N LEU A 718 -18.58 24.87 -10.69
CA LEU A 718 -18.81 23.57 -11.34
C LEU A 718 -20.09 22.87 -10.88
N LYS A 719 -20.77 23.38 -9.85
CA LYS A 719 -21.88 22.70 -9.18
C LYS A 719 -23.05 22.39 -10.11
N ASP A 720 -23.36 23.30 -11.02
CA ASP A 720 -24.49 23.14 -11.95
C ASP A 720 -24.21 22.07 -13.00
N VAL A 721 -22.98 22.04 -13.56
CA VAL A 721 -22.56 20.99 -14.51
C VAL A 721 -22.50 19.63 -13.83
N LEU A 722 -21.92 19.55 -12.63
CA LEU A 722 -21.82 18.31 -11.86
C LEU A 722 -23.19 17.74 -11.50
N LYS A 723 -24.15 18.59 -11.15
CA LYS A 723 -25.51 18.16 -10.82
C LYS A 723 -26.33 17.76 -12.04
N SER A 724 -26.22 18.50 -13.14
CA SER A 724 -27.01 18.25 -14.35
C SER A 724 -26.54 17.05 -15.15
N GLU A 725 -25.22 16.85 -15.27
CA GLU A 725 -24.62 15.83 -16.13
C GLU A 725 -24.25 14.55 -15.35
N PHE A 726 -23.97 14.64 -14.04
CA PHE A 726 -23.47 13.50 -13.25
C PHE A 726 -24.26 13.20 -11.96
N ASP A 727 -25.30 13.99 -11.63
CA ASP A 727 -26.03 13.93 -10.35
C ASP A 727 -25.11 14.00 -9.11
N VAL A 728 -23.96 14.66 -9.24
CA VAL A 728 -22.99 14.81 -8.17
C VAL A 728 -23.22 16.14 -7.44
N SER A 729 -23.32 16.07 -6.11
CA SER A 729 -23.29 17.23 -5.24
C SER A 729 -22.21 17.09 -4.18
N PHE A 730 -21.69 18.23 -3.72
CA PHE A 730 -20.78 18.31 -2.58
C PHE A 730 -21.37 19.26 -1.55
N GLY A 731 -21.23 18.88 -0.27
CA GLY A 731 -21.79 19.61 0.87
C GLY A 731 -20.73 20.14 1.83
N ASN A 732 -21.18 20.60 3.00
CA ASN A 732 -20.36 21.31 4.01
C ASN A 732 -19.08 20.56 4.43
N ARG A 733 -19.04 19.22 4.30
CA ARG A 733 -17.83 18.44 4.60
C ARG A 733 -16.68 18.82 3.66
N LEU A 734 -16.95 18.95 2.36
CA LEU A 734 -15.90 19.31 1.40
C LEU A 734 -15.43 20.76 1.65
N GLU A 735 -16.35 21.66 1.97
CA GLU A 735 -16.01 23.06 2.31
C GLU A 735 -15.11 23.14 3.55
N ARG A 736 -15.42 22.36 4.60
CA ARG A 736 -14.56 22.24 5.78
C ARG A 736 -13.18 21.67 5.43
N GLN A 737 -13.14 20.67 4.55
CA GLN A 737 -11.89 20.09 4.07
C GLN A 737 -11.06 21.11 3.26
N ILE A 738 -11.70 21.91 2.40
CA ILE A 738 -11.05 22.99 1.65
C ILE A 738 -10.43 24.02 2.61
N ARG A 739 -11.22 24.47 3.60
CA ARG A 739 -10.76 25.43 4.63
C ARG A 739 -9.57 24.92 5.41
N ASN A 740 -9.49 23.61 5.67
CA ASN A 740 -8.38 23.04 6.42
C ASN A 740 -7.15 22.71 5.55
N PHE A 741 -7.37 22.31 4.30
CA PHE A 741 -6.35 21.80 3.38
C PHE A 741 -5.61 22.91 2.65
N VAL A 742 -6.34 23.81 1.99
CA VAL A 742 -5.78 24.79 1.05
C VAL A 742 -4.78 25.74 1.73
N PRO A 743 -5.09 26.33 2.91
CA PRO A 743 -4.15 27.24 3.56
C PRO A 743 -2.82 26.58 3.91
N VAL A 744 -2.87 25.31 4.34
CA VAL A 744 -1.67 24.55 4.73
C VAL A 744 -0.83 24.16 3.50
N VAL A 745 -1.45 23.79 2.39
CA VAL A 745 -0.72 23.54 1.12
C VAL A 745 -0.01 24.81 0.65
N CYS A 746 -0.65 25.98 0.76
CA CYS A 746 -0.02 27.24 0.39
C CYS A 746 1.09 27.66 1.36
N ALA A 747 0.87 27.51 2.67
CA ALA A 747 1.87 27.83 3.70
C ALA A 747 3.12 26.93 3.63
N THR A 748 2.97 25.69 3.16
CA THR A 748 4.10 24.78 2.88
C THR A 748 4.84 25.12 1.56
N GLY A 749 4.41 26.14 0.84
CA GLY A 749 5.02 26.63 -0.40
C GLY A 749 4.40 26.08 -1.69
N GLY A 750 3.25 25.38 -1.61
CA GLY A 750 2.47 24.97 -2.77
C GLY A 750 1.62 26.11 -3.33
N SER A 751 1.04 25.92 -4.52
CA SER A 751 0.11 26.88 -5.11
C SER A 751 -1.35 26.51 -4.78
N LYS A 752 -2.23 27.51 -4.77
CA LYS A 752 -3.69 27.29 -4.61
C LYS A 752 -4.27 26.50 -5.79
N GLU A 753 -3.69 26.64 -6.98
CA GLU A 753 -4.06 25.89 -8.18
C GLU A 753 -3.71 24.40 -8.02
N LEU A 754 -2.55 24.07 -7.44
CA LEU A 754 -2.15 22.70 -7.11
C LEU A 754 -3.13 22.07 -6.11
N ALA A 755 -3.51 22.82 -5.07
CA ALA A 755 -4.46 22.35 -4.06
C ALA A 755 -5.86 22.10 -4.68
N LEU A 756 -6.31 22.99 -5.57
CA LEU A 756 -7.58 22.87 -6.28
C LEU A 756 -7.59 21.66 -7.22
N ASP A 757 -6.54 21.50 -8.04
CA ASP A 757 -6.40 20.34 -8.95
C ASP A 757 -6.43 19.03 -8.16
N HIS A 758 -5.66 18.95 -7.07
CA HIS A 758 -5.65 17.75 -6.23
C HIS A 758 -7.03 17.42 -5.65
N LEU A 759 -7.75 18.41 -5.14
CA LEU A 759 -9.10 18.20 -4.58
C LEU A 759 -10.11 17.80 -5.67
N LEU A 760 -10.05 18.40 -6.86
CA LEU A 760 -10.90 18.03 -7.99
C LEU A 760 -10.66 16.58 -8.41
N ALA A 761 -9.40 16.20 -8.65
CA ALA A 761 -9.00 14.86 -9.05
C ALA A 761 -9.43 13.80 -8.01
N THR A 762 -9.26 14.09 -6.73
CA THR A 762 -9.42 13.08 -5.66
C THR A 762 -10.81 13.02 -5.03
N LYS A 763 -11.62 14.10 -5.10
CA LYS A 763 -12.95 14.14 -4.44
C LYS A 763 -14.12 14.16 -5.41
N ILE A 764 -13.90 14.65 -6.63
CA ILE A 764 -14.97 14.89 -7.60
C ILE A 764 -14.76 13.94 -8.80
N VAL A 765 -13.65 14.09 -9.52
CA VAL A 765 -13.39 13.45 -10.82
C VAL A 765 -12.89 11.99 -10.69
N ARG A 766 -12.77 11.47 -9.47
CA ARG A 766 -12.28 10.13 -9.20
C ARG A 766 -13.12 9.01 -9.84
N LYS A 767 -12.46 7.86 -10.00
CA LYS A 767 -13.07 6.62 -10.47
C LYS A 767 -14.21 6.17 -9.54
N GLY A 768 -15.32 5.75 -10.15
CA GLY A 768 -16.54 5.31 -9.46
C GLY A 768 -17.53 6.44 -9.13
N LYS A 769 -17.12 7.72 -9.23
CA LYS A 769 -18.00 8.89 -8.98
C LYS A 769 -18.31 9.72 -10.22
N ILE A 770 -17.31 9.97 -11.07
CA ILE A 770 -17.49 10.62 -12.37
C ILE A 770 -16.85 9.77 -13.46
N THR A 771 -15.59 9.40 -13.28
CA THR A 771 -14.87 8.56 -14.22
C THR A 771 -15.18 7.07 -13.96
N GLY A 772 -15.23 6.25 -15.00
CA GLY A 772 -15.50 4.81 -14.89
C GLY A 772 -16.93 4.41 -14.51
N LEU A 773 -17.90 5.34 -14.54
CA LEU A 773 -19.33 5.02 -14.38
C LEU A 773 -19.95 4.51 -15.69
N PHE A 774 -20.66 3.38 -15.59
CA PHE A 774 -21.48 2.87 -16.68
C PHE A 774 -22.71 3.77 -16.88
N GLY A 775 -22.78 4.45 -18.03
CA GLY A 775 -23.93 5.29 -18.43
C GLY A 775 -23.63 6.78 -18.59
N VAL A 776 -22.44 7.25 -18.19
CA VAL A 776 -22.00 8.63 -18.46
C VAL A 776 -21.58 8.75 -19.92
N GLN A 777 -22.14 9.71 -20.67
CA GLN A 777 -21.79 9.95 -22.08
C GLN A 777 -20.46 10.70 -22.22
N ASP A 778 -19.77 10.47 -23.33
CA ASP A 778 -18.50 11.14 -23.65
C ASP A 778 -18.67 12.66 -23.76
N ASP A 779 -19.79 13.11 -24.35
CA ASP A 779 -20.16 14.52 -24.44
C ASP A 779 -20.24 15.21 -23.07
N SER A 780 -20.72 14.51 -22.04
CA SER A 780 -20.80 15.04 -20.67
C SER A 780 -19.41 15.23 -20.06
N LEU A 781 -18.46 14.33 -20.34
CA LEU A 781 -17.07 14.43 -19.90
C LEU A 781 -16.33 15.57 -20.62
N VAL A 782 -16.58 15.74 -21.93
CA VAL A 782 -16.02 16.84 -22.73
C VAL A 782 -16.52 18.19 -22.21
N LYS A 783 -17.84 18.33 -21.95
CA LYS A 783 -18.40 19.55 -21.34
C LYS A 783 -17.76 19.86 -19.99
N LEU A 784 -17.56 18.85 -19.13
CA LEU A 784 -16.91 19.04 -17.84
C LEU A 784 -15.46 19.53 -18.01
N LYS A 785 -14.72 18.95 -18.95
CA LYS A 785 -13.35 19.39 -19.30
C LYS A 785 -13.32 20.84 -19.76
N GLU A 786 -14.20 21.21 -20.68
CA GLU A 786 -14.29 22.58 -21.20
C GLU A 786 -14.59 23.59 -20.09
N GLU A 787 -15.52 23.25 -19.17
CA GLU A 787 -15.88 24.14 -18.08
C GLU A 787 -14.73 24.29 -17.07
N ILE A 788 -13.99 23.22 -16.77
CA ILE A 788 -12.79 23.27 -15.93
C ILE A 788 -11.72 24.14 -16.58
N GLN A 789 -11.42 23.94 -17.87
CA GLN A 789 -10.42 24.75 -18.59
C GLN A 789 -10.83 26.22 -18.69
N LYS A 790 -12.13 26.52 -18.87
CA LYS A 790 -12.64 27.89 -19.01
C LYS A 790 -12.71 28.65 -17.69
N ASN A 791 -13.29 28.03 -16.65
CA ASN A 791 -13.56 28.73 -15.38
C ASN A 791 -12.40 28.62 -14.39
N ILE A 792 -11.70 27.50 -14.40
CA ILE A 792 -10.62 27.21 -13.44
C ILE A 792 -9.25 27.46 -14.05
N LYS A 793 -9.10 27.32 -15.38
CA LYS A 793 -7.84 27.50 -16.12
C LYS A 793 -6.73 26.54 -15.66
N LEU A 794 -7.11 25.30 -15.33
CA LEU A 794 -6.13 24.24 -15.15
C LEU A 794 -5.44 23.93 -16.47
N ASP A 795 -4.16 23.57 -16.39
CA ASP A 795 -3.35 23.19 -17.54
C ASP A 795 -3.65 21.75 -17.98
N ASP A 796 -3.33 21.44 -19.23
CA ASP A 796 -3.52 20.08 -19.78
C ASP A 796 -2.66 19.02 -19.05
N ASN A 797 -1.66 19.45 -18.26
CA ASN A 797 -0.84 18.57 -17.44
C ASN A 797 -1.41 18.30 -16.04
N SER A 798 -2.50 18.96 -15.66
CA SER A 798 -3.19 18.75 -14.38
C SER A 798 -3.66 17.30 -14.20
N ALA A 799 -3.68 16.84 -12.95
CA ALA A 799 -4.12 15.49 -12.63
C ALA A 799 -5.61 15.30 -12.98
N THR A 800 -6.42 16.34 -12.79
CA THR A 800 -7.85 16.32 -13.10
C THR A 800 -8.11 16.12 -14.60
N ILE A 801 -7.44 16.90 -15.47
CA ILE A 801 -7.65 16.80 -16.92
C ILE A 801 -7.16 15.45 -17.44
N ARG A 802 -6.02 14.95 -16.94
CA ARG A 802 -5.51 13.62 -17.31
C ARG A 802 -6.49 12.49 -16.99
N LEU A 803 -7.15 12.54 -15.83
CA LEU A 803 -8.15 11.54 -15.45
C LEU A 803 -9.37 11.56 -16.38
N ILE A 804 -9.85 12.75 -16.76
CA ILE A 804 -10.96 12.90 -17.69
C ILE A 804 -10.56 12.38 -19.07
N ASP A 805 -9.38 12.75 -19.58
CA ASP A 805 -8.89 12.32 -20.88
C ASP A 805 -8.67 10.81 -20.96
N GLN A 806 -8.19 10.19 -19.89
CA GLN A 806 -8.08 8.73 -19.80
C GLN A 806 -9.44 8.04 -19.87
N ASP A 807 -10.48 8.60 -19.24
CA ASP A 807 -11.82 8.00 -19.27
C ASP A 807 -12.51 8.19 -20.62
N ILE A 808 -12.37 9.38 -21.24
CA ILE A 808 -12.83 9.62 -22.62
C ILE A 808 -12.16 8.62 -23.57
N ALA A 809 -10.83 8.50 -23.53
CA ALA A 809 -10.10 7.57 -24.38
C ALA A 809 -10.45 6.10 -24.09
N ALA A 810 -10.82 5.75 -22.86
CA ALA A 810 -11.27 4.41 -22.52
C ALA A 810 -12.64 4.10 -23.14
N LYS A 811 -13.57 5.07 -23.13
CA LYS A 811 -14.91 4.91 -23.71
C LYS A 811 -14.89 4.91 -25.23
N GLU A 812 -14.07 5.76 -25.86
CA GLU A 812 -13.83 5.74 -27.31
C GLU A 812 -13.27 4.40 -27.82
N ARG A 813 -12.55 3.64 -26.99
CA ARG A 813 -12.05 2.29 -27.34
C ARG A 813 -13.10 1.19 -27.20
N VAL A 814 -14.15 1.44 -26.42
CA VAL A 814 -15.22 0.48 -26.11
C VAL A 814 -16.45 0.70 -27.00
N ALA A 815 -16.66 1.94 -27.47
CA ALA A 815 -17.61 2.31 -28.53
C ALA A 815 -17.12 1.82 -29.91
#